data_AF-A0A087SXP7-F1
#
_entry.id   AF-A0A087SXP7-F1
#
_cell.length_a   1.000
_cell.length_b   1.000
_cell.length_c   1.000
_cell.angle_alpha   90.00
_cell.angle_beta   90.00
_cell.angle_gamma   90.00
#
_symmetry.space_group_name_H-M   'P 1'
#
loop_
_entity.id
_entity.type
_entity.pdbx_description
1 polymer ?
#
loop_
_entity_poly.entity_id
_entity_poly.type
_entity_poly.pdbx_seq_one_letter_code
_entity_poly.pdbx_strand_id
1 'polypeptide(L)'
;DVEKILYQPFNLVVLQDFEALTPHILALVSENVKGGGILIFLLHNVKNVEDISSSKMFQDINTHQEISRFNKRFISSLSSLSHCLILDDNLNILSPASKSIELPEDTVRNSNKKEAIQELKVTHQSDAILSALLSHCQTADQAKLVITFMDILQKRAFHANISVSSPKGRGKSAALGLAIAGSLALNYSNIFISSLHYDNVKIIFRFLFKGLDALNYKEDEDYDLIESVNPQFNKALIGINVFRDHPQGVRFILPGDVDQKLEQAELIVIDEVAAIPLPLLKTLTGSHIVLMASTTSGCGATGRCLYNKVVNNFHQLPSGNEIKSDGLAVSPLKTVQLSEPAHYAPGDAIESWLNRVFCLEPVITTHLSFGCPEPQKCQLYYVCRETLFSGHNNAENFLESLTSILSSSKRVISPNYLLQLADNPDYHIFCLLPPLSNSKKASPEILCAILVHIEKEIPANIIHSGCKQDGIMSQCFSQWKTEEIENASGFLPIQGIHILDLVTHPDFQRMGYGLRAFQLLQEFYSGLWVSVDENPSFEMDMDDAGNSSEALPPLLLQLTEVQPQKIEFFFISYNLSSDLLRFWKKAGFVPVFISKEVNSAKEHSCFMLKCVDKEFENMLQEIWRCFQEYFFVLLSSVCKKFPSSFALSLLHSNVDNKINAKDLTKADIDMYLKPRCMKSLEKYCQNLGDLQCIKPIIPILTKLYFRAHFKNISIPVVQEAILLSFGLQHKTADEISKDLGLPSIQVHGLLNRTIKKLTKHLTDIIEETVEKTIIAPEVKMEPLVQDLDQELEEAAKKIQQQQIEDSKKLKDLDLSQYAIKGSEDDWEKALHTGRKTLVSIKSIKKKPEEVELPKPNHNVSFKGKHKHGKKKR
;
A
#
# COMPACT_ATOMS: atom_id res chain seq x y z
N ASP A 1 -16.93 24.89 -5.81
CA ASP A 1 -17.62 25.35 -7.04
C ASP A 1 -16.72 25.70 -8.23
N VAL A 2 -15.44 26.07 -8.04
CA VAL A 2 -14.51 26.35 -9.17
C VAL A 2 -14.43 25.18 -10.18
N GLU A 3 -14.59 23.94 -9.72
CA GLU A 3 -14.63 22.76 -10.58
C GLU A 3 -15.75 22.78 -11.64
N LYS A 4 -16.85 23.51 -11.41
CA LYS A 4 -17.94 23.68 -12.40
C LYS A 4 -17.55 24.59 -13.56
N ILE A 5 -16.51 25.40 -13.37
CA ILE A 5 -16.02 26.41 -14.31
C ILE A 5 -14.91 25.82 -15.22
N LEU A 6 -14.36 24.67 -14.83
CA LEU A 6 -13.44 23.90 -15.66
C LEU A 6 -14.06 23.78 -17.06
N TYR A 7 -13.33 24.21 -18.09
CA TYR A 7 -13.67 24.01 -19.52
C TYR A 7 -14.66 25.00 -20.13
N GLN A 8 -15.01 26.08 -19.42
CA GLN A 8 -15.67 27.24 -20.01
C GLN A 8 -14.67 28.38 -20.20
N PRO A 9 -14.57 28.96 -21.41
CA PRO A 9 -13.59 30.00 -21.65
C PRO A 9 -14.19 31.40 -21.36
N PHE A 10 -13.53 32.18 -20.49
CA PHE A 10 -13.96 33.50 -20.02
C PHE A 10 -13.11 34.62 -20.63
N ASN A 11 -13.69 35.83 -20.73
CA ASN A 11 -12.99 37.01 -21.22
C ASN A 11 -12.38 37.84 -20.07
N LEU A 12 -13.05 37.88 -18.92
CA LEU A 12 -12.62 38.64 -17.75
C LEU A 12 -12.76 37.74 -16.53
N VAL A 13 -11.71 37.66 -15.71
CA VAL A 13 -11.78 37.00 -14.41
C VAL A 13 -11.27 37.94 -13.33
N VAL A 14 -12.09 38.13 -12.30
CA VAL A 14 -11.78 38.96 -11.14
C VAL A 14 -11.63 38.04 -9.92
N LEU A 15 -10.47 38.10 -9.28
CA LEU A 15 -10.17 37.37 -8.05
C LEU A 15 -10.18 38.37 -6.90
N GLN A 16 -11.16 38.22 -6.00
CA GLN A 16 -11.44 39.15 -4.91
C GLN A 16 -10.71 38.77 -3.61
N ASP A 17 -10.87 37.52 -3.15
CA ASP A 17 -10.31 37.09 -1.86
C ASP A 17 -8.94 36.42 -2.04
N PHE A 18 -7.86 37.14 -1.70
CA PHE A 18 -6.49 36.62 -1.79
C PHE A 18 -6.19 35.63 -0.69
N GLU A 19 -6.61 35.88 0.54
CA GLU A 19 -6.26 35.04 1.70
C GLU A 19 -6.72 33.58 1.57
N ALA A 20 -7.78 33.33 0.79
CA ALA A 20 -8.33 32.00 0.52
C ALA A 20 -7.89 31.41 -0.84
N LEU A 21 -7.08 32.15 -1.61
CA LEU A 21 -6.61 31.71 -2.91
C LEU A 21 -5.55 30.61 -2.70
N THR A 22 -5.65 29.54 -3.48
CA THR A 22 -4.60 28.49 -3.54
C THR A 22 -3.94 28.49 -4.91
N PRO A 23 -2.66 28.10 -5.02
CA PRO A 23 -1.97 27.92 -6.30
C PRO A 23 -2.77 27.08 -7.31
N HIS A 24 -3.43 26.02 -6.83
CA HIS A 24 -4.30 25.18 -7.64
C HIS A 24 -5.47 25.95 -8.25
N ILE A 25 -6.20 26.76 -7.46
CA ILE A 25 -7.32 27.56 -7.97
C ILE A 25 -6.82 28.59 -8.99
N LEU A 26 -5.69 29.26 -8.73
CA LEU A 26 -5.13 30.25 -9.66
C LEU A 26 -4.77 29.61 -11.00
N ALA A 27 -4.09 28.45 -10.98
CA ALA A 27 -3.75 27.73 -12.20
C ALA A 27 -5.00 27.28 -12.97
N LEU A 28 -6.04 26.78 -12.28
CA LEU A 28 -7.29 26.38 -12.92
C LEU A 28 -8.05 27.55 -13.55
N VAL A 29 -8.09 28.70 -12.88
CA VAL A 29 -8.82 29.87 -13.36
C VAL A 29 -8.12 30.53 -14.55
N SER A 30 -6.80 30.69 -14.46
CA SER A 30 -5.99 31.32 -15.50
C SER A 30 -5.99 30.54 -16.83
N GLU A 31 -5.98 29.21 -16.79
CA GLU A 31 -6.08 28.36 -17.99
C GLU A 31 -7.38 28.55 -18.78
N ASN A 32 -8.45 29.05 -18.14
CA ASN A 32 -9.76 29.26 -18.75
C ASN A 32 -9.95 30.67 -19.36
N VAL A 33 -8.95 31.55 -19.28
CA VAL A 33 -9.03 32.90 -19.88
C VAL A 33 -8.68 32.83 -21.37
N LYS A 34 -9.53 33.44 -22.22
CA LYS A 34 -9.27 33.51 -23.68
C LYS A 34 -8.15 34.50 -24.00
N GLY A 35 -7.51 34.33 -25.16
CA GLY A 35 -6.60 35.33 -25.72
C GLY A 35 -7.28 36.69 -25.86
N GLY A 36 -6.63 37.74 -25.36
CA GLY A 36 -7.20 39.09 -25.26
C GLY A 36 -8.06 39.33 -24.01
N GLY A 37 -8.19 38.34 -23.13
CA GLY A 37 -8.83 38.48 -21.83
C GLY A 37 -7.93 39.12 -20.77
N ILE A 38 -8.54 39.51 -19.65
CA ILE A 38 -7.85 40.18 -18.53
C ILE A 38 -8.08 39.39 -17.24
N LEU A 39 -7.02 39.19 -16.48
CA LEU A 39 -7.05 38.60 -15.13
C LEU A 39 -6.76 39.71 -14.12
N ILE A 40 -7.74 40.01 -13.26
CA ILE A 40 -7.68 41.10 -12.28
C ILE A 40 -7.53 40.51 -10.88
N PHE A 41 -6.53 41.01 -10.17
CA PHE A 41 -6.27 40.71 -8.78
C PHE A 41 -6.63 41.92 -7.89
N LEU A 42 -7.58 41.77 -6.95
CA LEU A 42 -8.00 42.84 -6.03
C LEU A 42 -7.31 42.75 -4.65
N LEU A 43 -6.26 43.52 -4.42
CA LEU A 43 -5.53 43.50 -3.14
C LEU A 43 -6.17 44.45 -2.13
N HIS A 44 -6.78 43.91 -1.08
CA HIS A 44 -7.30 44.70 0.04
C HIS A 44 -6.19 45.02 1.06
N ASN A 45 -6.17 46.24 1.61
CA ASN A 45 -5.28 46.70 2.69
C ASN A 45 -3.76 46.75 2.40
N VAL A 46 -3.34 46.98 1.15
CA VAL A 46 -1.93 47.19 0.81
C VAL A 46 -1.70 48.67 0.47
N LYS A 47 -0.77 49.33 1.16
CA LYS A 47 -0.41 50.74 0.86
C LYS A 47 0.90 50.86 0.07
N ASN A 48 1.85 49.94 0.25
CA ASN A 48 3.12 49.90 -0.47
C ASN A 48 3.36 48.53 -1.14
N VAL A 49 4.18 48.50 -2.21
CA VAL A 49 4.60 47.26 -2.88
C VAL A 49 5.36 46.32 -1.93
N GLU A 50 6.10 46.88 -0.96
CA GLU A 50 6.80 46.13 0.09
C GLU A 50 5.82 45.42 1.04
N ASP A 51 4.67 46.04 1.35
CA ASP A 51 3.62 45.43 2.18
C ASP A 51 3.00 44.20 1.50
N ILE A 52 3.00 44.14 0.15
CA ILE A 52 2.55 42.98 -0.63
C ILE A 52 3.43 41.77 -0.28
N SER A 53 4.74 41.97 -0.15
CA SER A 53 5.70 40.88 0.14
C SER A 53 5.55 40.29 1.55
N SER A 54 5.04 41.10 2.49
CA SER A 54 4.66 40.66 3.84
C SER A 54 3.18 40.21 3.93
N SER A 55 2.38 40.44 2.88
CA SER A 55 0.97 40.11 2.88
C SER A 55 0.74 38.60 2.74
N LYS A 56 -0.27 38.09 3.46
CA LYS A 56 -0.63 36.68 3.49
C LYS A 56 -1.49 36.32 2.26
N MET A 57 -0.89 36.33 1.07
CA MET A 57 -1.55 36.04 -0.21
C MET A 57 -1.93 34.57 -0.41
N PHE A 58 -1.10 33.63 0.01
CA PHE A 58 -1.43 32.20 0.02
C PHE A 58 -1.26 31.69 1.45
N GLN A 59 -2.27 31.03 2.01
CA GLN A 59 -2.20 30.39 3.32
C GLN A 59 -2.50 28.89 3.19
N ASP A 60 -1.60 28.06 3.70
CA ASP A 60 -1.98 26.70 4.09
C ASP A 60 -2.86 26.80 5.34
N ILE A 61 -4.07 26.23 5.26
CA ILE A 61 -5.10 26.25 6.32
C ILE A 61 -4.57 25.70 7.66
N ASN A 62 -3.47 24.95 7.63
CA ASN A 62 -2.90 24.22 8.77
C ASN A 62 -1.73 24.93 9.48
N THR A 63 -1.19 26.04 8.96
CA THR A 63 0.01 26.69 9.53
C THR A 63 -0.28 28.10 10.02
N HIS A 64 -0.24 28.31 11.33
CA HIS A 64 -0.34 29.62 11.99
C HIS A 64 1.00 30.38 12.03
N GLN A 65 1.80 30.36 10.95
CA GLN A 65 3.15 30.98 10.96
C GLN A 65 3.28 32.24 10.10
N GLU A 66 4.25 33.09 10.47
CA GLU A 66 4.41 34.48 10.01
C GLU A 66 5.17 34.64 8.68
N ILE A 67 5.88 33.61 8.19
CA ILE A 67 6.77 33.73 7.03
C ILE A 67 6.18 32.98 5.82
N SER A 68 5.78 33.72 4.78
CA SER A 68 5.30 33.16 3.51
C SER A 68 6.37 33.27 2.43
N ARG A 69 7.14 32.18 2.22
CA ARG A 69 8.23 32.13 1.22
C ARG A 69 7.66 32.06 -0.19
N PHE A 70 6.55 31.33 -0.35
CA PHE A 70 5.88 31.23 -1.64
C PHE A 70 5.36 32.58 -2.14
N ASN A 71 4.77 33.40 -1.26
CA ASN A 71 4.27 34.73 -1.60
C ASN A 71 5.40 35.66 -2.07
N LYS A 72 6.55 35.66 -1.35
CA LYS A 72 7.73 36.41 -1.75
C LYS A 72 8.21 36.03 -3.16
N ARG A 73 8.28 34.73 -3.47
CA ARG A 73 8.60 34.23 -4.81
C ARG A 73 7.57 34.69 -5.85
N PHE A 74 6.28 34.54 -5.53
CA PHE A 74 5.20 34.91 -6.44
C PHE A 74 5.25 36.40 -6.81
N ILE A 75 5.45 37.29 -5.84
CA ILE A 75 5.52 38.73 -6.08
C ILE A 75 6.80 39.10 -6.86
N SER A 76 7.93 38.50 -6.50
CA SER A 76 9.17 38.63 -7.28
C SER A 76 8.94 38.22 -8.74
N SER A 77 8.20 37.14 -8.98
CA SER A 77 7.86 36.69 -10.33
C SER A 77 6.94 37.66 -11.09
N LEU A 78 6.03 38.38 -10.42
CA LEU A 78 5.19 39.40 -11.05
C LEU A 78 6.02 40.57 -11.59
N SER A 79 7.14 40.90 -10.95
CA SER A 79 8.05 41.94 -11.45
C SER A 79 8.75 41.56 -12.77
N SER A 80 8.86 40.26 -13.06
CA SER A 80 9.47 39.74 -14.28
C SER A 80 8.52 39.68 -15.49
N LEU A 81 7.22 39.85 -15.26
CA LEU A 81 6.20 39.81 -16.30
C LEU A 81 6.14 41.12 -17.09
N SER A 82 6.23 41.04 -18.41
CA SER A 82 6.08 42.20 -19.31
C SER A 82 4.64 42.72 -19.42
N HIS A 83 3.64 41.86 -19.18
CA HIS A 83 2.21 42.18 -19.34
C HIS A 83 1.46 42.30 -18.00
N CYS A 84 2.15 42.64 -16.91
CA CYS A 84 1.55 42.87 -15.59
C CYS A 84 1.51 44.36 -15.28
N LEU A 85 0.35 44.86 -14.84
CA LEU A 85 0.17 46.23 -14.38
C LEU A 85 -0.31 46.22 -12.93
N ILE A 86 0.39 46.95 -12.07
CA ILE A 86 -0.01 47.18 -10.68
C ILE A 86 -0.65 48.58 -10.64
N LEU A 87 -1.93 48.61 -10.29
CA LEU A 87 -2.74 49.82 -10.23
C LEU A 87 -3.14 50.11 -8.78
N ASP A 88 -3.17 51.39 -8.43
CA ASP A 88 -3.78 51.88 -7.19
C ASP A 88 -5.31 51.97 -7.31
N ASP A 89 -6.02 52.23 -6.21
CA ASP A 89 -7.48 52.42 -6.15
C ASP A 89 -7.97 53.52 -7.12
N ASN A 90 -7.11 54.51 -7.39
CA ASN A 90 -7.36 55.60 -8.34
C ASN A 90 -6.95 55.26 -9.78
N LEU A 91 -6.63 53.99 -10.08
CA LEU A 91 -6.12 53.50 -11.38
C LEU A 91 -4.77 54.13 -11.80
N ASN A 92 -3.98 54.59 -10.84
CA ASN A 92 -2.62 55.07 -11.09
C ASN A 92 -1.66 53.89 -11.17
N ILE A 93 -0.71 53.93 -12.11
CA ILE A 93 0.30 52.86 -12.27
C ILE A 93 1.38 53.00 -11.20
N LEU A 94 1.54 51.99 -10.34
CA LEU A 94 2.44 52.01 -9.19
C LEU A 94 3.84 51.43 -9.47
N SER A 95 4.04 50.67 -10.55
CA SER A 95 5.30 49.93 -10.80
C SER A 95 6.11 50.43 -12.01
N PRO A 96 7.47 50.32 -11.96
CA PRO A 96 8.39 50.56 -13.08
C PRO A 96 8.63 49.32 -13.98
N ALA A 97 7.88 48.22 -13.81
CA ALA A 97 8.02 46.99 -14.63
C ALA A 97 7.69 47.21 -16.12
N SER A 98 7.12 48.36 -16.44
CA SER A 98 7.06 48.94 -17.78
C SER A 98 8.45 49.46 -18.20
N LYS A 99 9.37 48.57 -18.53
CA LYS A 99 10.29 48.90 -19.63
C LYS A 99 9.38 49.15 -20.83
N SER A 100 9.10 50.43 -21.10
CA SER A 100 8.45 50.96 -22.30
C SER A 100 7.54 49.94 -22.98
N ILE A 101 6.26 49.92 -22.62
CA ILE A 101 5.23 49.28 -23.46
C ILE A 101 5.21 50.10 -24.77
N GLU A 102 6.19 49.86 -25.64
CA GLU A 102 6.05 50.07 -27.05
C GLU A 102 4.95 49.09 -27.44
N LEU A 103 3.73 49.61 -27.57
CA LEU A 103 2.64 48.90 -28.23
C LEU A 103 3.24 48.40 -29.55
N PRO A 104 3.45 47.09 -29.75
CA PRO A 104 3.89 46.63 -31.04
C PRO A 104 2.78 47.03 -32.00
N GLU A 105 3.11 47.84 -33.02
CA GLU A 105 2.22 48.04 -34.16
C GLU A 105 1.74 46.65 -34.60
N ASP A 106 0.42 46.48 -34.74
CA ASP A 106 -0.29 45.25 -35.11
C ASP A 106 0.29 44.63 -36.39
N THR A 107 1.41 43.92 -36.26
CA THR A 107 2.17 43.41 -37.39
C THR A 107 1.89 41.92 -37.56
N VAL A 108 0.81 41.64 -38.30
CA VAL A 108 0.73 40.60 -39.35
C VAL A 108 0.93 39.12 -38.95
N ARG A 109 1.28 38.75 -37.70
CA ARG A 109 1.56 37.33 -37.35
C ARG A 109 0.35 36.39 -37.30
N ASN A 110 -0.89 36.91 -37.40
CA ASN A 110 -2.11 36.09 -37.37
C ASN A 110 -2.56 35.55 -38.74
N SER A 111 -1.93 35.94 -39.87
CA SER A 111 -2.30 35.45 -41.21
C SER A 111 -1.96 33.96 -41.41
N ASN A 112 -0.73 33.56 -41.07
CA ASN A 112 -0.21 32.22 -41.39
C ASN A 112 -0.99 31.06 -40.71
N LYS A 113 -1.69 31.32 -39.59
CA LYS A 113 -2.43 30.30 -38.82
C LYS A 113 -3.76 29.91 -39.46
N LYS A 114 -4.48 30.89 -40.01
CA LYS A 114 -5.75 30.63 -40.71
C LYS A 114 -5.50 29.95 -42.05
N GLU A 115 -4.38 30.28 -42.70
CA GLU A 115 -3.94 29.70 -43.97
C GLU A 115 -3.70 28.18 -43.85
N ALA A 116 -2.93 27.71 -42.86
CA ALA A 116 -2.63 26.28 -42.70
C ALA A 116 -3.89 25.40 -42.45
N ILE A 117 -4.88 25.91 -41.71
CA ILE A 117 -6.15 25.20 -41.48
C ILE A 117 -6.99 25.20 -42.76
N GLN A 118 -7.00 26.31 -43.50
CA GLN A 118 -7.70 26.42 -44.77
C GLN A 118 -7.10 25.48 -45.82
N GLU A 119 -5.78 25.34 -45.89
CA GLU A 119 -5.10 24.37 -46.75
C GLU A 119 -5.50 22.92 -46.44
N LEU A 120 -5.50 22.53 -45.16
CA LEU A 120 -5.94 21.20 -44.75
C LEU A 120 -7.42 20.94 -45.05
N LYS A 121 -8.27 21.97 -44.85
CA LYS A 121 -9.69 21.90 -45.20
C LYS A 121 -9.91 21.76 -46.70
N VAL A 122 -9.12 22.43 -47.53
CA VAL A 122 -9.19 22.35 -49.00
C VAL A 122 -8.68 21.00 -49.51
N THR A 123 -7.62 20.46 -48.91
CA THR A 123 -7.01 19.19 -49.34
C THR A 123 -7.96 18.00 -49.16
N HIS A 124 -8.80 18.02 -48.13
CA HIS A 124 -9.69 16.91 -47.77
C HIS A 124 -11.19 17.17 -48.02
N GLN A 125 -11.53 18.08 -48.95
CA GLN A 125 -12.95 18.33 -49.31
C GLN A 125 -13.66 17.12 -49.94
N SER A 126 -12.90 16.11 -50.41
CA SER A 126 -13.45 14.92 -51.06
C SER A 126 -14.26 14.02 -50.12
N ASP A 127 -13.92 13.99 -48.84
CA ASP A 127 -14.59 13.15 -47.85
C ASP A 127 -15.62 13.96 -47.06
N ALA A 128 -16.91 13.73 -47.35
CA ALA A 128 -18.03 14.47 -46.73
C ALA A 128 -17.98 14.42 -45.20
N ILE A 129 -17.74 13.25 -44.61
CA ILE A 129 -17.65 13.04 -43.15
C ILE A 129 -16.50 13.88 -42.56
N LEU A 130 -15.31 13.77 -43.17
CA LEU A 130 -14.12 14.44 -42.66
C LEU A 130 -14.22 15.96 -42.81
N SER A 131 -14.78 16.44 -43.92
CA SER A 131 -15.01 17.88 -44.14
C SER A 131 -15.94 18.50 -43.09
N ALA A 132 -17.01 17.79 -42.71
CA ALA A 132 -17.95 18.21 -41.68
C ALA A 132 -17.28 18.31 -40.30
N LEU A 133 -16.48 17.30 -39.92
CA LEU A 133 -15.76 17.28 -38.66
C LEU A 133 -14.63 18.33 -38.59
N LEU A 134 -13.90 18.54 -39.70
CA LEU A 134 -12.83 19.53 -39.79
C LEU A 134 -13.35 20.97 -39.66
N SER A 135 -14.62 21.23 -40.04
CA SER A 135 -15.23 22.55 -39.89
C SER A 135 -15.22 23.05 -38.43
N HIS A 136 -15.35 22.13 -37.47
CA HIS A 136 -15.39 22.39 -36.03
C HIS A 136 -14.01 22.43 -35.35
N CYS A 137 -12.93 22.09 -36.06
CA CYS A 137 -11.58 22.18 -35.52
C CYS A 137 -11.08 23.63 -35.51
N GLN A 138 -10.51 24.07 -34.39
CA GLN A 138 -10.00 25.44 -34.19
C GLN A 138 -8.52 25.58 -34.54
N THR A 139 -7.73 24.53 -34.31
CA THR A 139 -6.27 24.52 -34.52
C THR A 139 -5.86 23.53 -35.60
N ALA A 140 -4.69 23.76 -36.21
CA ALA A 140 -4.16 22.87 -37.25
C ALA A 140 -3.73 21.52 -36.66
N ASP A 141 -3.18 21.53 -35.45
CA ASP A 141 -2.82 20.31 -34.69
C ASP A 141 -4.06 19.44 -34.41
N GLN A 142 -5.18 20.06 -34.02
CA GLN A 142 -6.45 19.35 -33.80
C GLN A 142 -6.99 18.74 -35.11
N ALA A 143 -6.93 19.49 -36.22
CA ALA A 143 -7.35 18.99 -37.52
C ALA A 143 -6.51 17.78 -37.97
N LYS A 144 -5.18 17.87 -37.86
CA LYS A 144 -4.27 16.74 -38.15
C LYS A 144 -4.60 15.53 -37.30
N LEU A 145 -4.89 15.73 -36.01
CA LEU A 145 -5.25 14.63 -35.11
C LEU A 145 -6.54 13.93 -35.54
N VAL A 146 -7.61 14.68 -35.86
CA VAL A 146 -8.87 14.10 -36.33
C VAL A 146 -8.66 13.32 -37.64
N ILE A 147 -7.84 13.83 -38.57
CA ILE A 147 -7.47 13.11 -39.79
C ILE A 147 -6.78 11.79 -39.44
N THR A 148 -5.79 11.81 -38.54
CA THR A 148 -5.11 10.56 -38.15
C THR A 148 -6.04 9.54 -37.48
N PHE A 149 -7.04 9.99 -36.72
CA PHE A 149 -8.04 9.10 -36.15
C PHE A 149 -8.93 8.49 -37.23
N MET A 150 -9.43 9.30 -38.16
CA MET A 150 -10.29 8.81 -39.25
C MET A 150 -9.54 7.84 -40.17
N ASP A 151 -8.29 8.11 -40.53
CA ASP A 151 -7.47 7.21 -41.35
C ASP A 151 -7.35 5.80 -40.75
N ILE A 152 -7.27 5.72 -39.42
CA ILE A 152 -7.08 4.44 -38.72
C ILE A 152 -8.42 3.72 -38.55
N LEU A 153 -9.49 4.46 -38.27
CA LEU A 153 -10.84 3.91 -38.20
C LEU A 153 -11.31 3.39 -39.58
N GLN A 154 -11.01 4.10 -40.67
CA GLN A 154 -11.31 3.64 -42.03
C GLN A 154 -10.57 2.34 -42.39
N LYS A 155 -9.33 2.16 -41.93
CA LYS A 155 -8.53 0.94 -42.18
C LYS A 155 -9.04 -0.29 -41.44
N ARG A 156 -9.87 -0.14 -40.40
CA ARG A 156 -10.39 -1.22 -39.54
C ARG A 156 -9.32 -2.24 -39.13
N ALA A 157 -8.11 -1.76 -38.80
CA ALA A 157 -7.03 -2.62 -38.37
C ALA A 157 -7.30 -3.13 -36.94
N PHE A 158 -7.53 -4.43 -36.81
CA PHE A 158 -7.59 -5.10 -35.52
C PHE A 158 -6.28 -4.83 -34.74
N HIS A 159 -6.38 -4.51 -33.44
CA HIS A 159 -5.26 -4.11 -32.56
C HIS A 159 -4.57 -2.76 -32.85
N ALA A 160 -5.21 -1.83 -33.56
CA ALA A 160 -4.66 -0.48 -33.70
C ALA A 160 -4.75 0.30 -32.38
N ASN A 161 -3.60 0.62 -31.80
CA ASN A 161 -3.48 1.49 -30.63
C ASN A 161 -2.93 2.85 -31.04
N ILE A 162 -3.66 3.92 -30.70
CA ILE A 162 -3.21 5.30 -30.92
C ILE A 162 -3.13 5.98 -29.57
N SER A 163 -2.04 6.68 -29.31
CA SER A 163 -1.92 7.49 -28.10
C SER A 163 -1.70 8.97 -28.42
N VAL A 164 -2.51 9.82 -27.81
CA VAL A 164 -2.40 11.28 -27.90
C VAL A 164 -1.82 11.82 -26.62
N SER A 165 -0.84 12.72 -26.76
CA SER A 165 -0.21 13.45 -25.67
C SER A 165 -0.44 14.94 -25.88
N SER A 166 -0.94 15.64 -24.87
CA SER A 166 -1.07 17.10 -24.94
C SER A 166 -0.92 17.75 -23.58
N PRO A 167 -0.45 19.01 -23.51
CA PRO A 167 -0.74 19.88 -22.37
C PRO A 167 -2.25 20.08 -22.19
N LYS A 168 -2.63 20.58 -21.02
CA LYS A 168 -4.02 20.93 -20.73
C LYS A 168 -4.49 22.09 -21.63
N GLY A 169 -5.77 22.11 -22.00
CA GLY A 169 -6.35 23.20 -22.80
C GLY A 169 -6.02 23.19 -24.31
N ARG A 170 -5.43 22.10 -24.84
CA ARG A 170 -5.08 21.97 -26.28
C ARG A 170 -6.15 21.30 -27.17
N GLY A 171 -7.36 21.08 -26.65
CA GLY A 171 -8.48 20.55 -27.45
C GLY A 171 -8.54 19.02 -27.63
N LYS A 172 -7.81 18.26 -26.81
CA LYS A 172 -7.77 16.79 -26.79
C LYS A 172 -9.17 16.14 -26.69
N SER A 173 -9.95 16.45 -25.66
CA SER A 173 -11.29 15.87 -25.47
C SER A 173 -12.27 16.27 -26.58
N ALA A 174 -12.07 17.43 -27.19
CA ALA A 174 -12.84 17.87 -28.35
C ALA A 174 -12.54 17.02 -29.58
N ALA A 175 -11.26 16.73 -29.85
CA ALA A 175 -10.86 15.83 -30.93
C ALA A 175 -11.37 14.40 -30.74
N LEU A 176 -11.38 13.89 -29.50
CA LEU A 176 -11.95 12.57 -29.17
C LEU A 176 -13.46 12.53 -29.42
N GLY A 177 -14.21 13.55 -28.99
CA GLY A 177 -15.66 13.63 -29.24
C GLY A 177 -16.00 13.65 -30.75
N LEU A 178 -15.25 14.44 -31.54
CA LEU A 178 -15.38 14.46 -33.00
C LEU A 178 -15.00 13.11 -33.63
N ALA A 179 -14.00 12.43 -33.09
CA ALA A 179 -13.61 11.11 -33.58
C ALA A 179 -14.69 10.04 -33.31
N ILE A 180 -15.36 10.10 -32.16
CA ILE A 180 -16.48 9.21 -31.84
C ILE A 180 -17.65 9.47 -32.80
N ALA A 181 -17.98 10.74 -33.09
CA ALA A 181 -19.01 11.09 -34.07
C ALA A 181 -18.69 10.52 -35.46
N GLY A 182 -17.43 10.68 -35.90
CA GLY A 182 -16.94 10.08 -37.15
C GLY A 182 -17.01 8.56 -37.16
N SER A 183 -16.72 7.89 -36.04
CA SER A 183 -16.83 6.43 -35.93
C SER A 183 -18.27 5.94 -36.01
N LEU A 184 -19.24 6.69 -35.47
CA LEU A 184 -20.67 6.37 -35.65
C LEU A 184 -21.05 6.42 -37.13
N ALA A 185 -20.60 7.43 -37.86
CA ALA A 185 -20.79 7.52 -39.32
C ALA A 185 -20.07 6.42 -40.12
N LEU A 186 -18.99 5.85 -39.59
CA LEU A 186 -18.29 4.68 -40.18
C LEU A 186 -18.91 3.32 -39.79
N ASN A 187 -20.09 3.34 -39.17
CA ASN A 187 -20.87 2.17 -38.78
C ASN A 187 -20.20 1.26 -37.73
N TYR A 188 -19.58 1.86 -36.70
CA TYR A 188 -19.16 1.12 -35.51
C TYR A 188 -20.35 0.91 -34.55
N SER A 189 -20.56 -0.32 -34.08
CA SER A 189 -21.75 -0.65 -33.28
C SER A 189 -21.59 -0.37 -31.79
N ASN A 190 -20.52 -0.85 -31.16
CA ASN A 190 -20.31 -0.71 -29.71
C ASN A 190 -19.05 0.11 -29.41
N ILE A 191 -19.27 1.33 -28.92
CA ILE A 191 -18.21 2.27 -28.55
C ILE A 191 -18.26 2.51 -27.03
N PHE A 192 -17.12 2.31 -26.37
CA PHE A 192 -17.00 2.55 -24.93
C PHE A 192 -16.06 3.71 -24.63
N ILE A 193 -16.49 4.60 -23.74
CA ILE A 193 -15.68 5.70 -23.22
C ILE A 193 -15.28 5.35 -21.79
N SER A 194 -13.98 5.43 -21.48
CA SER A 194 -13.46 5.17 -20.14
C SER A 194 -12.64 6.35 -19.62
N SER A 195 -12.94 6.76 -18.39
CA SER A 195 -12.27 7.83 -17.64
C SER A 195 -12.45 7.58 -16.13
N LEU A 196 -11.53 8.09 -15.31
CA LEU A 196 -11.66 8.06 -13.84
C LEU A 196 -12.66 9.11 -13.31
N HIS A 197 -12.81 10.24 -14.01
CA HIS A 197 -13.70 11.34 -13.64
C HIS A 197 -14.71 11.61 -14.75
N TYR A 198 -15.98 11.77 -14.36
CA TYR A 198 -17.08 12.02 -15.30
C TYR A 198 -17.03 13.43 -15.92
N ASP A 199 -16.43 14.41 -15.25
CA ASP A 199 -16.38 15.80 -15.77
C ASP A 199 -15.66 15.91 -17.11
N ASN A 200 -14.60 15.13 -17.34
CA ASN A 200 -13.91 15.08 -18.62
C ASN A 200 -14.81 14.50 -19.73
N VAL A 201 -15.65 13.53 -19.37
CA VAL A 201 -16.56 12.83 -20.28
C VAL A 201 -17.70 13.75 -20.74
N LYS A 202 -18.16 14.67 -19.88
CA LYS A 202 -19.13 15.71 -20.27
C LYS A 202 -18.65 16.52 -21.49
N ILE A 203 -17.36 16.83 -21.55
CA ILE A 203 -16.77 17.57 -22.68
C ILE A 203 -16.78 16.71 -23.95
N ILE A 204 -16.40 15.43 -23.82
CA ILE A 204 -16.41 14.48 -24.94
C ILE A 204 -17.82 14.37 -25.51
N PHE A 205 -18.84 14.20 -24.67
CA PHE A 205 -20.25 14.19 -25.11
C PHE A 205 -20.67 15.52 -25.76
N ARG A 206 -20.26 16.67 -25.22
CA ARG A 206 -20.55 17.98 -25.83
C ARG A 206 -20.02 18.09 -27.27
N PHE A 207 -18.82 17.57 -27.53
CA PHE A 207 -18.24 17.60 -28.88
C PHE A 207 -18.72 16.45 -29.77
N LEU A 208 -19.16 15.33 -29.18
CA LEU A 208 -19.88 14.27 -29.88
C LEU A 208 -21.18 14.82 -30.47
N PHE A 209 -22.00 15.53 -29.69
CA PHE A 209 -23.23 16.16 -30.19
C PHE A 209 -22.96 17.18 -31.30
N LYS A 210 -21.96 18.05 -31.12
CA LYS A 210 -21.55 18.98 -32.20
C LYS A 210 -21.11 18.26 -33.48
N GLY A 211 -20.46 17.11 -33.35
CA GLY A 211 -20.07 16.27 -34.49
C GLY A 211 -21.28 15.61 -35.16
N LEU A 212 -22.24 15.12 -34.37
CA LEU A 212 -23.50 14.56 -34.85
C LEU A 212 -24.36 15.60 -35.58
N ASP A 213 -24.45 16.82 -35.04
CA ASP A 213 -25.12 17.96 -35.68
C ASP A 213 -24.48 18.27 -37.05
N ALA A 214 -23.15 18.28 -37.12
CA ALA A 214 -22.41 18.50 -38.36
C ALA A 214 -22.65 17.41 -39.42
N LEU A 215 -22.92 16.18 -38.96
CA LEU A 215 -23.23 15.02 -39.80
C LEU A 215 -24.75 14.90 -40.08
N ASN A 216 -25.56 15.86 -39.63
CA ASN A 216 -27.02 15.88 -39.77
C ASN A 216 -27.71 14.67 -39.12
N TYR A 217 -27.33 14.33 -37.89
CA TYR A 217 -28.10 13.45 -37.01
C TYR A 217 -29.03 14.30 -36.14
N LYS A 218 -30.25 13.84 -35.89
CA LYS A 218 -31.21 14.54 -35.04
C LYS A 218 -31.53 13.77 -33.76
N GLU A 219 -31.68 14.51 -32.67
CA GLU A 219 -32.18 14.00 -31.39
C GLU A 219 -33.64 13.50 -31.55
N ASP A 220 -33.98 12.40 -30.85
CA ASP A 220 -35.29 11.73 -30.85
C ASP A 220 -35.74 11.08 -32.19
N GLU A 221 -35.15 11.45 -33.32
CA GLU A 221 -35.33 10.77 -34.61
C GLU A 221 -34.25 9.70 -34.84
N ASP A 222 -32.98 10.09 -34.74
CA ASP A 222 -31.84 9.22 -35.05
C ASP A 222 -31.17 8.64 -33.80
N TYR A 223 -31.29 9.30 -32.65
CA TYR A 223 -30.66 8.86 -31.41
C TYR A 223 -31.41 9.27 -30.13
N ASP A 224 -31.29 8.42 -29.10
CA ASP A 224 -31.85 8.60 -27.77
C ASP A 224 -30.74 8.74 -26.72
N LEU A 225 -30.98 9.59 -25.70
CA LEU A 225 -30.07 9.81 -24.59
C LEU A 225 -30.32 8.83 -23.43
N ILE A 226 -29.24 8.37 -22.79
CA ILE A 226 -29.29 7.46 -21.63
C ILE A 226 -28.76 8.18 -20.39
N GLU A 227 -29.64 8.38 -19.40
CA GLU A 227 -29.27 8.95 -18.11
C GLU A 227 -28.90 7.89 -17.06
N SER A 228 -28.07 8.28 -16.09
CA SER A 228 -27.66 7.45 -14.97
C SER A 228 -28.81 7.20 -13.99
N VAL A 229 -29.00 5.94 -13.61
CA VAL A 229 -29.85 5.56 -12.47
C VAL A 229 -29.12 5.73 -11.13
N ASN A 230 -27.77 5.76 -11.15
CA ASN A 230 -26.94 5.82 -9.95
C ASN A 230 -27.01 7.22 -9.29
N PRO A 231 -27.24 7.30 -7.96
CA PRO A 231 -27.32 8.58 -7.25
C PRO A 231 -25.99 9.34 -7.22
N GLN A 232 -24.85 8.65 -7.26
CA GLN A 232 -23.51 9.27 -7.32
C GLN A 232 -23.28 10.13 -8.57
N PHE A 233 -24.03 9.86 -9.63
CA PHE A 233 -23.88 10.53 -10.91
C PHE A 233 -24.93 11.62 -11.14
N ASN A 234 -25.82 11.91 -10.19
CA ASN A 234 -26.81 13.00 -10.28
C ASN A 234 -27.56 13.08 -11.63
N LYS A 235 -28.09 11.95 -12.13
CA LYS A 235 -28.74 11.84 -13.46
C LYS A 235 -27.85 12.30 -14.61
N ALA A 236 -26.55 12.06 -14.52
CA ALA A 236 -25.62 12.33 -15.59
C ALA A 236 -25.91 11.47 -16.83
N LEU A 237 -25.62 12.04 -17.99
CA LEU A 237 -25.67 11.34 -19.27
C LEU A 237 -24.57 10.26 -19.35
N ILE A 238 -24.96 8.99 -19.35
CA ILE A 238 -24.03 7.85 -19.41
C ILE A 238 -23.81 7.39 -20.85
N GLY A 239 -24.75 7.62 -21.76
CA GLY A 239 -24.62 7.13 -23.12
C GLY A 239 -25.68 7.60 -24.09
N ILE A 240 -25.55 7.11 -25.32
CA ILE A 240 -26.43 7.41 -26.45
C ILE A 240 -26.68 6.10 -27.19
N ASN A 241 -27.94 5.84 -27.58
CA ASN A 241 -28.27 4.80 -28.56
C ASN A 241 -28.63 5.48 -29.89
N VAL A 242 -28.04 5.04 -30.98
CA VAL A 242 -28.31 5.57 -32.33
C VAL A 242 -28.98 4.47 -33.16
N PHE A 243 -30.03 4.81 -33.90
CA PHE A 243 -30.90 3.87 -34.60
C PHE A 243 -30.98 4.06 -36.11
N ARG A 244 -30.31 5.08 -36.67
CA ARG A 244 -30.44 5.51 -38.08
C ARG A 244 -30.29 4.38 -39.11
N ASP A 245 -29.14 3.70 -39.11
CA ASP A 245 -28.87 2.61 -40.06
C ASP A 245 -28.98 1.23 -39.38
N HIS A 246 -28.32 1.09 -38.23
CA HIS A 246 -28.34 -0.11 -37.38
C HIS A 246 -28.19 0.33 -35.91
N PRO A 247 -28.56 -0.50 -34.93
CA PRO A 247 -28.45 -0.10 -33.52
C PRO A 247 -26.98 0.03 -33.11
N GLN A 248 -26.57 1.27 -32.83
CA GLN A 248 -25.26 1.61 -32.30
C GLN A 248 -25.40 2.15 -30.88
N GLY A 249 -24.38 1.96 -30.05
CA GLY A 249 -24.37 2.39 -28.66
C GLY A 249 -23.04 3.00 -28.26
N VAL A 250 -23.08 4.22 -27.73
CA VAL A 250 -21.96 4.85 -27.04
C VAL A 250 -22.24 4.82 -25.54
N ARG A 251 -21.37 4.18 -24.75
CA ARG A 251 -21.56 4.06 -23.30
C ARG A 251 -20.31 4.43 -22.52
N PHE A 252 -20.50 5.20 -21.46
CA PHE A 252 -19.47 5.46 -20.45
C PHE A 252 -19.33 4.25 -19.52
N ILE A 253 -18.10 3.80 -19.32
CA ILE A 253 -17.75 2.73 -18.38
C ILE A 253 -16.62 3.19 -17.47
N LEU A 254 -16.74 2.85 -16.19
CA LEU A 254 -15.61 2.98 -15.28
C LEU A 254 -14.58 1.91 -15.63
N PRO A 255 -13.27 2.23 -15.59
CA PRO A 255 -12.20 1.25 -15.78
C PRO A 255 -12.34 0.02 -14.86
N GLY A 256 -13.05 0.17 -13.73
CA GLY A 256 -13.22 -0.90 -12.77
C GLY A 256 -14.23 -1.99 -13.13
N ASP A 257 -15.14 -1.76 -14.07
CA ASP A 257 -16.31 -2.61 -14.34
C ASP A 257 -16.19 -3.38 -15.68
N VAL A 258 -14.95 -3.56 -16.13
CA VAL A 258 -14.54 -3.95 -17.48
C VAL A 258 -14.78 -5.43 -17.80
N ASP A 259 -14.74 -6.31 -16.79
CA ASP A 259 -14.55 -7.75 -16.99
C ASP A 259 -15.68 -8.51 -17.73
N GLN A 260 -16.87 -7.93 -17.93
CA GLN A 260 -18.00 -8.63 -18.58
C GLN A 260 -18.50 -7.99 -19.88
N LYS A 261 -18.14 -6.73 -20.18
CA LYS A 261 -18.75 -5.95 -21.28
C LYS A 261 -17.80 -5.64 -22.43
N LEU A 262 -16.49 -5.86 -22.26
CA LEU A 262 -15.51 -5.48 -23.28
C LEU A 262 -15.43 -6.44 -24.47
N GLU A 263 -15.77 -7.72 -24.31
CA GLU A 263 -15.60 -8.70 -25.41
C GLU A 263 -16.39 -8.33 -26.69
N GLN A 264 -17.46 -7.54 -26.55
CA GLN A 264 -18.29 -7.06 -27.66
C GLN A 264 -17.93 -5.64 -28.15
N ALA A 265 -16.88 -5.03 -27.59
CA ALA A 265 -16.44 -3.70 -27.97
C ALA A 265 -15.78 -3.72 -29.36
N GLU A 266 -15.96 -2.66 -30.15
CA GLU A 266 -15.18 -2.47 -31.38
C GLU A 266 -14.19 -1.32 -31.23
N LEU A 267 -14.59 -0.28 -30.52
CA LEU A 267 -13.80 0.92 -30.24
C LEU A 267 -13.84 1.28 -28.76
N ILE A 268 -12.68 1.48 -28.16
CA ILE A 268 -12.53 1.95 -26.78
C ILE A 268 -11.79 3.28 -26.79
N VAL A 269 -12.40 4.30 -26.23
CA VAL A 269 -11.81 5.63 -26.05
C VAL A 269 -11.47 5.82 -24.59
N ILE A 270 -10.19 5.98 -24.28
CA ILE A 270 -9.69 6.15 -22.91
C ILE A 270 -9.13 7.55 -22.77
N ASP A 271 -9.74 8.35 -21.90
CA ASP A 271 -9.24 9.66 -21.50
C ASP A 271 -8.43 9.57 -20.20
N GLU A 272 -7.41 10.41 -20.06
CA GLU A 272 -6.40 10.38 -18.98
C GLU A 272 -5.78 9.01 -18.70
N VAL A 273 -5.24 8.37 -19.75
CA VAL A 273 -4.66 7.02 -19.67
C VAL A 273 -3.57 6.87 -18.62
N ALA A 274 -2.70 7.88 -18.45
CA ALA A 274 -1.61 7.77 -17.47
C ALA A 274 -2.08 7.84 -16.00
N ALA A 275 -3.34 8.21 -15.73
CA ALA A 275 -3.93 8.11 -14.40
C ALA A 275 -4.36 6.68 -14.05
N ILE A 276 -4.65 5.86 -15.07
CA ILE A 276 -5.13 4.48 -14.91
C ILE A 276 -3.95 3.54 -14.62
N PRO A 277 -4.04 2.67 -13.59
CA PRO A 277 -3.01 1.69 -13.30
C PRO A 277 -2.74 0.74 -14.48
N LEU A 278 -1.47 0.43 -14.74
CA LEU A 278 -1.05 -0.45 -15.84
C LEU A 278 -1.73 -1.83 -15.90
N PRO A 279 -1.95 -2.55 -14.77
CA PRO A 279 -2.63 -3.86 -14.83
C PRO A 279 -4.05 -3.76 -15.39
N LEU A 280 -4.74 -2.67 -15.05
CA LEU A 280 -6.11 -2.40 -15.43
C LEU A 280 -6.19 -1.82 -16.85
N LEU A 281 -5.15 -1.11 -17.27
CA LEU A 281 -4.97 -0.71 -18.66
C LEU A 281 -4.72 -1.91 -19.59
N LYS A 282 -4.00 -2.93 -19.12
CA LYS A 282 -3.79 -4.18 -19.89
C LYS A 282 -5.08 -4.97 -20.11
N THR A 283 -6.02 -4.93 -19.17
CA THR A 283 -7.34 -5.58 -19.37
C THR A 283 -8.22 -4.78 -20.33
N LEU A 284 -8.09 -3.44 -20.33
CA LEU A 284 -8.78 -2.56 -21.28
C LEU A 284 -8.24 -2.66 -22.71
N THR A 285 -6.94 -2.95 -22.86
CA THR A 285 -6.26 -3.07 -24.17
C THR A 285 -6.30 -4.51 -24.68
N GLY A 286 -7.51 -4.95 -25.06
CA GLY A 286 -7.79 -6.27 -25.66
C GLY A 286 -7.63 -6.32 -27.18
N SER A 287 -8.53 -7.05 -27.86
CA SER A 287 -8.52 -7.25 -29.33
C SER A 287 -9.21 -6.13 -30.14
N HIS A 288 -9.40 -4.97 -29.53
CA HIS A 288 -10.22 -3.87 -30.07
C HIS A 288 -9.34 -2.69 -30.51
N ILE A 289 -9.92 -1.73 -31.22
CA ILE A 289 -9.24 -0.45 -31.52
C ILE A 289 -9.28 0.41 -30.26
N VAL A 290 -8.12 0.92 -29.84
CA VAL A 290 -8.03 1.74 -28.62
C VAL A 290 -7.47 3.13 -28.94
N LEU A 291 -8.29 4.15 -28.69
CA LEU A 291 -7.91 5.55 -28.72
C LEU A 291 -7.55 5.99 -27.31
N MET A 292 -6.25 6.16 -27.07
CA MET A 292 -5.69 6.56 -25.79
C MET A 292 -5.35 8.04 -25.83
N ALA A 293 -5.64 8.75 -24.76
CA ALA A 293 -5.28 10.16 -24.68
C ALA A 293 -4.87 10.52 -23.24
N SER A 294 -3.76 11.25 -23.06
CA SER A 294 -3.27 11.68 -21.74
C SER A 294 -2.82 13.14 -21.73
N THR A 295 -3.06 13.83 -20.62
CA THR A 295 -2.55 15.19 -20.42
C THR A 295 -1.18 15.14 -19.74
N THR A 296 -0.12 15.67 -20.36
CA THR A 296 1.27 15.54 -19.87
C THR A 296 1.76 16.67 -18.97
N SER A 297 1.19 17.86 -19.11
CA SER A 297 1.55 19.07 -18.36
C SER A 297 0.32 19.94 -18.10
N GLY A 298 0.38 20.71 -17.02
CA GLY A 298 -0.71 21.57 -16.55
C GLY A 298 -1.29 21.13 -15.19
N CYS A 299 -2.16 21.97 -14.64
CA CYS A 299 -2.71 21.75 -13.30
C CYS A 299 -3.65 20.54 -13.28
N GLY A 300 -3.36 19.55 -12.44
CA GLY A 300 -4.10 18.29 -12.39
C GLY A 300 -3.73 17.29 -13.49
N ALA A 301 -2.69 17.58 -14.30
CA ALA A 301 -2.20 16.68 -15.33
C ALA A 301 -1.45 15.47 -14.74
N THR A 302 -1.37 14.42 -15.54
CA THR A 302 -0.59 13.22 -15.22
C THR A 302 0.84 13.40 -15.71
N GLY A 303 1.83 13.13 -14.85
CA GLY A 303 3.23 13.43 -15.16
C GLY A 303 3.71 12.75 -16.45
N ARG A 304 4.43 13.49 -17.31
CA ARG A 304 5.00 13.01 -18.58
C ARG A 304 5.77 11.68 -18.47
N CYS A 305 6.43 11.45 -17.34
CA CYS A 305 7.12 10.19 -17.04
C CYS A 305 6.19 8.97 -17.04
N LEU A 306 5.01 9.09 -16.45
CA LEU A 306 4.05 8.00 -16.36
C LEU A 306 3.48 7.68 -17.74
N TYR A 307 3.17 8.72 -18.52
CA TYR A 307 2.79 8.56 -19.93
C TYR A 307 3.87 7.83 -20.73
N ASN A 308 5.14 8.25 -20.61
CA ASN A 308 6.26 7.57 -21.26
C ASN A 308 6.40 6.11 -20.80
N LYS A 309 6.19 5.81 -19.51
CA LYS A 309 6.17 4.42 -19.01
C LYS A 309 5.05 3.60 -19.66
N VAL A 310 3.85 4.18 -19.79
CA VAL A 310 2.71 3.53 -20.46
C VAL A 310 3.07 3.24 -21.93
N VAL A 311 3.54 4.26 -22.65
CA VAL A 311 3.98 4.16 -24.05
C VAL A 311 5.08 3.11 -24.21
N ASN A 312 6.11 3.14 -23.37
CA ASN A 312 7.18 2.15 -23.37
C ASN A 312 6.67 0.74 -23.08
N ASN A 313 5.73 0.56 -22.15
CA ASN A 313 5.14 -0.75 -21.89
C ASN A 313 4.35 -1.29 -23.09
N PHE A 314 3.69 -0.42 -23.85
CA PHE A 314 3.02 -0.81 -25.10
C PHE A 314 4.00 -1.11 -26.23
N HIS A 315 5.13 -0.41 -26.30
CA HIS A 315 6.21 -0.76 -27.24
C HIS A 315 6.99 -2.01 -26.83
N GLN A 316 7.11 -2.29 -25.52
CA GLN A 316 7.83 -3.43 -24.95
C GLN A 316 7.00 -4.70 -24.86
N LEU A 317 5.68 -4.66 -25.13
CA LEU A 317 4.91 -5.87 -25.43
C LEU A 317 5.60 -6.54 -26.63
N PRO A 318 6.38 -7.62 -26.43
CA PRO A 318 7.02 -8.30 -27.52
C PRO A 318 5.87 -8.87 -28.38
N SER A 319 5.88 -8.81 -29.71
CA SER A 319 6.87 -9.55 -30.52
C SER A 319 7.35 -10.80 -29.78
N GLY A 320 6.43 -11.56 -29.18
CA GLY A 320 6.69 -12.94 -28.82
C GLY A 320 7.16 -13.64 -30.08
N ASN A 321 8.14 -14.52 -29.95
CA ASN A 321 8.64 -15.40 -31.00
C ASN A 321 7.51 -16.32 -31.51
N GLU A 322 6.53 -15.78 -32.21
CA GLU A 322 5.68 -16.51 -33.12
C GLU A 322 6.11 -16.15 -34.53
N ILE A 323 6.83 -17.10 -35.11
CA ILE A 323 7.18 -17.14 -36.51
C ILE A 323 5.89 -17.03 -37.32
N LYS A 324 5.85 -16.00 -38.18
CA LYS A 324 5.03 -15.82 -39.39
C LYS A 324 4.20 -17.05 -39.81
N SER A 325 2.88 -16.90 -39.81
CA SER A 325 2.03 -17.58 -40.80
C SER A 325 0.70 -16.90 -41.14
N ASP A 326 0.46 -15.64 -40.76
CA ASP A 326 -0.59 -14.83 -41.39
C ASP A 326 -0.26 -13.33 -41.29
N GLY A 327 -0.49 -12.60 -42.37
CA GLY A 327 -0.02 -11.23 -42.60
C GLY A 327 -0.68 -10.12 -41.78
N LEU A 328 -0.97 -10.33 -40.49
CA LEU A 328 -1.35 -9.24 -39.58
C LEU A 328 -0.12 -8.78 -38.78
N ALA A 329 0.59 -7.78 -39.31
CA ALA A 329 1.55 -7.02 -38.54
C ALA A 329 0.82 -6.35 -37.36
N VAL A 330 1.23 -6.66 -36.13
CA VAL A 330 0.84 -5.88 -34.95
C VAL A 330 1.29 -4.44 -35.20
N SER A 331 0.34 -3.54 -35.46
CA SER A 331 0.67 -2.16 -35.83
C SER A 331 1.36 -1.47 -34.65
N PRO A 332 2.50 -0.79 -34.87
CA PRO A 332 3.15 -0.02 -33.82
C PRO A 332 2.20 1.05 -33.27
N LEU A 333 2.28 1.30 -31.96
CA LEU A 333 1.58 2.41 -31.31
C LEU A 333 1.96 3.72 -32.02
N LYS A 334 0.97 4.41 -32.60
CA LYS A 334 1.19 5.73 -33.21
C LYS A 334 0.96 6.80 -32.14
N THR A 335 2.01 7.54 -31.80
CA THR A 335 1.97 8.66 -30.86
C THR A 335 1.74 9.98 -31.62
N VAL A 336 0.82 10.81 -31.15
CA VAL A 336 0.57 12.17 -31.68
C VAL A 336 0.64 13.17 -30.54
N GLN A 337 1.35 14.29 -30.75
CA GLN A 337 1.47 15.36 -29.77
C GLN A 337 0.72 16.61 -30.23
N LEU A 338 -0.07 17.22 -29.34
CA LEU A 338 -0.71 18.52 -29.57
C LEU A 338 0.06 19.60 -28.81
N SER A 339 0.42 20.68 -29.50
CA SER A 339 1.17 21.80 -28.91
C SER A 339 0.38 23.10 -28.89
N GLU A 340 -0.44 23.35 -29.91
CA GLU A 340 -1.16 24.62 -30.09
C GLU A 340 -2.34 24.81 -29.12
N PRO A 341 -2.40 25.90 -28.33
CA PRO A 341 -3.54 26.24 -27.46
C PRO A 341 -4.84 26.46 -28.23
N ALA A 342 -5.96 26.04 -27.62
CA ALA A 342 -7.29 26.29 -28.17
C ALA A 342 -7.87 27.66 -27.77
N HIS A 343 -7.57 28.16 -26.57
CA HIS A 343 -8.21 29.36 -26.01
C HIS A 343 -7.42 30.66 -26.23
N TYR A 344 -6.11 30.57 -26.39
CA TYR A 344 -5.20 31.70 -26.52
C TYR A 344 -4.12 31.44 -27.57
N ALA A 345 -3.27 32.43 -27.84
CA ALA A 345 -2.23 32.31 -28.85
C ALA A 345 -1.03 31.48 -28.32
N PRO A 346 -0.33 30.71 -29.19
CA PRO A 346 0.90 30.04 -28.80
C PRO A 346 1.96 31.05 -28.35
N GLY A 347 2.64 30.74 -27.24
CA GLY A 347 3.67 31.60 -26.66
C GLY A 347 3.11 32.76 -25.84
N ASP A 348 1.95 32.59 -25.21
CA ASP A 348 1.40 33.57 -24.28
C ASP A 348 2.36 33.77 -23.09
N ALA A 349 2.67 35.04 -22.80
CA ALA A 349 3.58 35.40 -21.72
C ALA A 349 3.02 35.02 -20.34
N ILE A 350 1.70 35.09 -20.15
CA ILE A 350 1.05 34.71 -18.89
C ILE A 350 1.13 33.19 -18.71
N GLU A 351 0.90 32.41 -19.76
CA GLU A 351 1.06 30.94 -19.74
C GLU A 351 2.50 30.55 -19.42
N SER A 352 3.48 31.16 -20.11
CA SER A 352 4.90 30.89 -19.85
C SER A 352 5.30 31.25 -18.42
N TRP A 353 4.77 32.34 -17.87
CA TRP A 353 5.01 32.73 -16.48
C TRP A 353 4.36 31.76 -15.49
N LEU A 354 3.10 31.36 -15.70
CA LEU A 354 2.42 30.37 -14.85
C LEU A 354 3.17 29.04 -14.83
N ASN A 355 3.61 28.58 -16.00
CA ASN A 355 4.38 27.34 -16.14
C ASN A 355 5.71 27.43 -15.38
N ARG A 356 6.37 28.59 -15.38
CA ARG A 356 7.61 28.85 -14.64
C ARG A 356 7.37 28.91 -13.12
N VAL A 357 6.38 29.68 -12.67
CA VAL A 357 6.09 29.87 -11.23
C VAL A 357 5.65 28.57 -10.58
N PHE A 358 4.75 27.82 -11.23
CA PHE A 358 4.23 26.57 -10.68
C PHE A 358 5.00 25.32 -11.15
N CYS A 359 6.05 25.49 -11.96
CA CYS A 359 6.87 24.40 -12.51
C CYS A 359 6.00 23.30 -13.19
N LEU A 360 4.99 23.71 -13.98
CA LEU A 360 3.98 22.79 -14.56
C LEU A 360 4.51 21.98 -15.75
N GLU A 361 5.62 22.41 -16.33
CA GLU A 361 6.31 21.71 -17.42
C GLU A 361 7.63 21.13 -16.92
N PRO A 362 7.59 19.97 -16.23
CA PRO A 362 8.80 19.32 -15.76
C PRO A 362 9.64 18.82 -16.94
N VAL A 363 10.73 19.53 -17.25
CA VAL A 363 11.72 19.09 -18.24
C VAL A 363 12.76 18.25 -17.52
N ILE A 364 12.64 16.93 -17.63
CA ILE A 364 13.68 16.03 -17.18
C ILE A 364 14.80 16.04 -18.22
N THR A 365 16.00 16.44 -17.80
CA THR A 365 17.20 16.39 -18.62
C THR A 365 17.56 14.95 -18.94
N THR A 366 17.34 14.52 -20.18
CA THR A 366 17.62 13.15 -20.63
C THR A 366 19.11 12.84 -20.80
N HIS A 367 19.96 13.86 -20.82
CA HIS A 367 21.41 13.72 -20.93
C HIS A 367 22.07 14.44 -19.76
N LEU A 368 22.45 13.68 -18.72
CA LEU A 368 23.30 14.19 -17.65
C LEU A 368 24.72 14.42 -18.16
N SER A 369 25.26 15.59 -17.87
CA SER A 369 26.59 16.03 -18.30
C SER A 369 27.70 15.14 -17.72
N PHE A 370 27.46 14.55 -16.54
CA PHE A 370 28.42 13.74 -15.79
C PHE A 370 28.36 12.22 -16.06
N GLY A 371 27.43 11.75 -16.89
CA GLY A 371 27.17 10.32 -17.04
C GLY A 371 26.66 9.69 -15.74
N CYS A 372 26.92 8.39 -15.55
CA CYS A 372 26.48 7.61 -14.38
C CYS A 372 27.64 7.43 -13.37
N PRO A 373 27.75 8.26 -12.32
CA PRO A 373 28.78 8.11 -11.29
C PRO A 373 28.47 6.94 -10.34
N GLU A 374 29.49 6.30 -9.77
CA GLU A 374 29.27 5.26 -8.76
C GLU A 374 28.49 5.81 -7.55
N PRO A 375 27.45 5.12 -7.04
CA PRO A 375 26.63 5.61 -5.94
C PRO A 375 27.43 6.00 -4.69
N GLN A 376 28.53 5.30 -4.40
CA GLN A 376 29.36 5.59 -3.21
C GLN A 376 30.02 6.97 -3.25
N LYS A 377 30.32 7.51 -4.43
CA LYS A 377 30.95 8.82 -4.63
C LYS A 377 29.96 9.99 -4.54
N CYS A 378 28.66 9.69 -4.57
CA CYS A 378 27.62 10.71 -4.49
C CYS A 378 27.42 11.15 -3.03
N GLN A 379 27.22 12.45 -2.85
CA GLN A 379 26.99 13.07 -1.54
C GLN A 379 25.57 13.62 -1.47
N LEU A 380 25.00 13.59 -0.26
CA LEU A 380 23.69 14.12 0.04
C LEU A 380 23.86 15.53 0.61
N TYR A 381 23.09 16.49 0.11
CA TYR A 381 23.10 17.88 0.54
C TYR A 381 21.74 18.27 1.12
N TYR A 382 21.76 19.15 2.13
CA TYR A 382 20.57 19.78 2.67
C TYR A 382 20.26 21.05 1.87
N VAL A 383 19.03 21.23 1.41
CA VAL A 383 18.63 22.39 0.60
C VAL A 383 18.02 23.47 1.49
N CYS A 384 18.60 24.67 1.46
CA CYS A 384 18.04 25.81 2.18
C CYS A 384 16.80 26.33 1.44
N ARG A 385 15.64 26.28 2.10
CA ARG A 385 14.35 26.68 1.52
C ARG A 385 14.25 28.18 1.26
N GLU A 386 14.86 29.01 2.10
CA GLU A 386 14.80 30.47 1.96
C GLU A 386 15.46 30.95 0.69
N THR A 387 16.59 30.35 0.32
CA THR A 387 17.30 30.67 -0.91
C THR A 387 16.78 29.95 -2.12
N LEU A 388 16.20 28.76 -1.94
CA LEU A 388 15.48 28.06 -2.99
C LEU A 388 14.28 28.88 -3.51
N PHE A 389 13.53 29.52 -2.61
CA PHE A 389 12.34 30.30 -2.94
C PHE A 389 12.60 31.83 -3.01
N SER A 390 13.85 32.28 -3.13
CA SER A 390 14.16 33.71 -3.20
C SER A 390 13.86 34.36 -4.57
N GLY A 391 13.64 33.54 -5.61
CA GLY A 391 13.38 34.01 -6.98
C GLY A 391 14.63 34.33 -7.81
N HIS A 392 15.83 33.99 -7.35
CA HIS A 392 17.05 34.11 -8.16
C HIS A 392 17.06 33.11 -9.31
N ASN A 393 17.58 33.50 -10.48
CA ASN A 393 17.55 32.66 -11.70
C ASN A 393 18.20 31.28 -11.53
N ASN A 394 19.30 31.18 -10.76
CA ASN A 394 19.95 29.89 -10.49
C ASN A 394 19.12 29.01 -9.53
N ALA A 395 18.46 29.62 -8.55
CA ALA A 395 17.57 28.91 -7.63
C ALA A 395 16.31 28.43 -8.36
N GLU A 396 15.77 29.22 -9.29
CA GLU A 396 14.65 28.82 -10.16
C GLU A 396 15.01 27.62 -11.04
N ASN A 397 16.16 27.64 -11.73
CA ASN A 397 16.59 26.48 -12.55
C ASN A 397 16.75 25.21 -11.69
N PHE A 398 17.26 25.35 -10.47
CA PHE A 398 17.40 24.23 -9.53
C PHE A 398 16.03 23.75 -9.03
N LEU A 399 15.10 24.66 -8.72
CA LEU A 399 13.74 24.36 -8.30
C LEU A 399 12.93 23.69 -9.41
N GLU A 400 13.07 24.13 -10.65
CA GLU A 400 12.48 23.48 -11.83
C GLU A 400 12.99 22.04 -11.96
N SER A 401 14.30 21.84 -11.84
CA SER A 401 14.92 20.50 -11.88
C SER A 401 14.43 19.61 -10.73
N LEU A 402 14.36 20.15 -9.52
CA LEU A 402 13.89 19.47 -8.31
C LEU A 402 12.43 19.06 -8.44
N THR A 403 11.57 20.00 -8.86
CA THR A 403 10.13 19.76 -9.05
C THR A 403 9.88 18.79 -10.19
N SER A 404 10.72 18.82 -11.23
CA SER A 404 10.67 17.88 -12.34
C SER A 404 10.93 16.44 -11.89
N ILE A 405 11.89 16.24 -10.98
CA ILE A 405 12.14 14.93 -10.41
C ILE A 405 11.01 14.54 -9.46
N LEU A 406 10.58 15.41 -8.54
CA LEU A 406 9.49 15.10 -7.59
C LEU A 406 8.16 14.79 -8.30
N SER A 407 7.85 15.48 -9.39
CA SER A 407 6.64 15.21 -10.19
C SER A 407 6.70 13.88 -10.95
N SER A 408 7.88 13.29 -11.15
CA SER A 408 8.03 12.00 -11.86
C SER A 408 7.48 10.79 -11.10
N SER A 409 7.42 10.87 -9.76
CA SER A 409 6.84 9.82 -8.91
C SER A 409 5.32 9.97 -8.75
N LYS A 410 4.82 11.21 -8.80
CA LYS A 410 3.42 11.52 -8.52
C LYS A 410 2.53 11.25 -9.74
N ARG A 411 1.35 10.69 -9.48
CA ARG A 411 0.35 10.46 -10.51
C ARG A 411 -0.30 11.75 -11.01
N VAL A 412 -0.51 12.70 -10.10
CA VAL A 412 -1.14 13.98 -10.39
C VAL A 412 -0.23 15.10 -9.89
N ILE A 413 0.02 16.09 -10.75
CA ILE A 413 0.79 17.28 -10.40
C ILE A 413 -0.18 18.31 -9.82
N SER A 414 0.01 18.66 -8.54
CA SER A 414 -0.75 19.72 -7.87
C SER A 414 0.16 20.88 -7.49
N PRO A 415 -0.14 22.13 -7.92
CA PRO A 415 0.63 23.31 -7.54
C PRO A 415 0.68 23.58 -6.04
N ASN A 416 -0.32 23.12 -5.27
CA ASN A 416 -0.35 23.28 -3.83
C ASN A 416 0.81 22.59 -3.12
N TYR A 417 1.42 21.58 -3.76
CA TYR A 417 2.59 20.93 -3.20
C TYR A 417 3.80 21.87 -3.09
N LEU A 418 3.97 22.83 -4.00
CA LEU A 418 5.04 23.83 -3.89
C LEU A 418 4.81 24.79 -2.72
N LEU A 419 3.56 25.17 -2.47
CA LEU A 419 3.20 25.96 -1.29
C LEU A 419 3.54 25.21 -0.01
N GLN A 420 3.16 23.93 0.06
CA GLN A 420 3.45 23.09 1.21
C GLN A 420 4.96 22.95 1.44
N LEU A 421 5.75 22.78 0.38
CA LEU A 421 7.21 22.71 0.44
C LEU A 421 7.87 24.01 0.93
N ALA A 422 7.29 25.15 0.58
CA ALA A 422 7.85 26.46 0.88
C ALA A 422 7.56 26.89 2.32
N ASP A 423 6.31 26.75 2.76
CA ASP A 423 5.84 27.43 3.97
C ASP A 423 5.80 26.52 5.20
N ASN A 424 5.62 25.19 5.05
CA ASN A 424 5.59 24.31 6.22
C ASN A 424 6.98 24.16 6.85
N PRO A 425 7.18 24.53 8.13
CA PRO A 425 8.50 24.56 8.77
C PRO A 425 9.11 23.17 8.94
N ASP A 426 8.27 22.15 9.16
CA ASP A 426 8.67 20.78 9.47
C ASP A 426 9.10 19.98 8.23
N TYR A 427 9.00 20.56 7.02
CA TYR A 427 9.47 19.94 5.79
C TYR A 427 10.96 20.21 5.54
N HIS A 428 11.72 19.17 5.26
CA HIS A 428 13.13 19.22 4.90
C HIS A 428 13.40 18.54 3.56
N ILE A 429 14.23 19.19 2.74
CA ILE A 429 14.55 18.73 1.40
C ILE A 429 16.02 18.32 1.35
N PHE A 430 16.28 17.09 0.92
CA PHE A 430 17.62 16.56 0.70
C PHE A 430 17.80 16.17 -0.76
N CYS A 431 18.95 16.51 -1.35
CA CYS A 431 19.28 16.18 -2.73
C CYS A 431 20.60 15.41 -2.81
N LEU A 432 20.60 14.27 -3.49
CA LEU A 432 21.79 13.50 -3.82
C LEU A 432 22.37 14.05 -5.13
N LEU A 433 23.59 14.56 -5.06
CA LEU A 433 24.30 15.14 -6.18
C LEU A 433 25.52 14.28 -6.56
N PRO A 434 25.91 14.29 -7.85
CA PRO A 434 27.21 13.76 -8.26
C PRO A 434 28.34 14.58 -7.59
N PRO A 435 29.56 14.05 -7.51
CA PRO A 435 30.69 14.81 -6.97
C PRO A 435 30.88 16.11 -7.76
N LEU A 436 30.73 17.24 -7.08
CA LEU A 436 30.82 18.57 -7.68
C LEU A 436 32.26 18.81 -8.16
N SER A 437 32.52 18.70 -9.47
CA SER A 437 33.79 19.18 -10.03
C SER A 437 33.80 20.72 -9.99
N ASN A 438 34.95 21.33 -9.72
CA ASN A 438 35.14 22.80 -9.60
C ASN A 438 34.82 23.64 -10.86
N SER A 439 34.14 23.07 -11.87
CA SER A 439 33.58 23.76 -13.03
C SER A 439 32.37 24.61 -12.61
N LYS A 440 32.64 25.89 -12.28
CA LYS A 440 31.70 26.92 -11.78
C LYS A 440 30.50 27.26 -12.69
N LYS A 441 30.19 26.52 -13.76
CA LYS A 441 29.19 26.91 -14.78
C LYS A 441 28.06 25.93 -15.05
N ALA A 442 28.08 24.71 -14.51
CA ALA A 442 26.94 23.80 -14.64
C ALA A 442 26.06 23.90 -13.39
N SER A 443 24.74 24.05 -13.57
CA SER A 443 23.79 23.86 -12.49
C SER A 443 23.90 22.43 -11.95
N PRO A 444 23.86 22.22 -10.63
CA PRO A 444 23.99 20.89 -10.05
C PRO A 444 22.85 19.99 -10.54
N GLU A 445 23.21 18.84 -11.12
CA GLU A 445 22.27 17.84 -11.61
C GLU A 445 21.80 16.95 -10.43
N ILE A 446 20.49 16.87 -10.23
CA ILE A 446 19.91 16.12 -9.11
C ILE A 446 19.70 14.65 -9.54
N LEU A 447 20.36 13.71 -8.85
CA LEU A 447 20.20 12.27 -9.12
C LEU A 447 19.02 11.66 -8.33
N CYS A 448 18.87 12.08 -7.08
CA CYS A 448 17.79 11.66 -6.20
C CYS A 448 17.39 12.81 -5.27
N ALA A 449 16.09 13.00 -5.06
CA ALA A 449 15.55 13.93 -4.09
C ALA A 449 14.79 13.17 -3.01
N ILE A 450 14.96 13.58 -1.75
CA ILE A 450 14.22 13.07 -0.60
C ILE A 450 13.51 14.23 0.07
N LEU A 451 12.20 14.09 0.25
CA LEU A 451 11.39 14.98 1.07
C LEU A 451 11.06 14.30 2.40
N VAL A 452 11.41 14.97 3.48
CA VAL A 452 11.15 14.57 4.86
C VAL A 452 10.18 15.55 5.50
N HIS A 453 9.25 15.05 6.29
CA HIS A 453 8.41 15.80 7.21
C HIS A 453 8.70 15.33 8.64
N ILE A 454 8.99 16.26 9.54
CA ILE A 454 9.21 15.95 10.96
C ILE A 454 7.86 15.88 11.66
N GLU A 455 7.53 14.71 12.18
CA GLU A 455 6.33 14.47 12.97
C GLU A 455 6.69 14.53 14.45
N LYS A 456 6.02 15.41 15.20
CA LYS A 456 6.30 15.64 16.63
C LYS A 456 5.47 14.76 17.55
N GLU A 457 4.35 14.26 17.04
CA GLU A 457 3.36 13.49 17.80
C GLU A 457 2.87 12.31 16.98
N ILE A 458 2.74 11.15 17.63
CA ILE A 458 2.19 9.93 17.04
C ILE A 458 0.90 9.57 17.78
N PRO A 459 -0.20 9.25 17.09
CA PRO A 459 -1.39 8.76 17.79
C PRO A 459 -1.10 7.42 18.47
N ALA A 460 -1.38 7.29 19.77
CA ALA A 460 -1.18 6.03 20.51
C ALA A 460 -1.97 4.85 19.90
N ASN A 461 -3.05 5.17 19.19
CA ASN A 461 -3.81 4.21 18.41
C ASN A 461 -2.95 3.43 17.43
N ILE A 462 -1.82 3.93 16.89
CA ILE A 462 -0.96 3.15 15.98
C ILE A 462 -0.49 1.84 16.62
N ILE A 463 -0.19 1.86 17.93
CA ILE A 463 0.21 0.67 18.69
C ILE A 463 -0.91 -0.38 18.71
N HIS A 464 -2.18 0.07 18.75
CA HIS A 464 -3.36 -0.78 18.76
C HIS A 464 -4.04 -0.96 17.38
N SER A 465 -3.62 -0.19 16.38
CA SER A 465 -4.30 0.02 15.08
C SER A 465 -4.24 -1.19 14.17
N GLY A 466 -3.37 -2.15 14.48
CA GLY A 466 -3.49 -3.50 13.94
C GLY A 466 -4.90 -4.06 14.13
N CYS A 467 -5.66 -3.70 15.16
CA CYS A 467 -6.96 -4.35 15.39
C CYS A 467 -8.21 -3.55 14.98
N LYS A 468 -8.18 -2.21 14.88
CA LYS A 468 -9.43 -1.42 14.84
C LYS A 468 -9.31 -0.02 14.21
N GLN A 469 -9.06 0.08 12.91
CA GLN A 469 -9.36 1.31 12.18
C GLN A 469 -10.08 0.98 10.87
N ASP A 470 -11.30 1.51 10.73
CA ASP A 470 -12.06 1.56 9.50
C ASP A 470 -12.11 3.04 9.07
N GLY A 471 -11.28 3.43 8.10
CA GLY A 471 -11.24 4.80 7.62
C GLY A 471 -10.20 5.02 6.52
N ILE A 472 -10.44 6.04 5.69
CA ILE A 472 -9.49 6.53 4.67
C ILE A 472 -8.37 7.27 5.42
N MET A 473 -7.23 6.61 5.57
CA MET A 473 -6.09 7.15 6.32
C MET A 473 -5.33 8.18 5.47
N SER A 474 -5.14 9.39 6.02
CA SER A 474 -4.36 10.44 5.35
C SER A 474 -2.86 10.10 5.28
N GLN A 475 -2.13 10.80 4.42
CA GLN A 475 -0.70 10.55 4.16
C GLN A 475 0.21 10.91 5.34
N CYS A 476 -0.18 11.85 6.21
CA CYS A 476 0.57 12.28 7.41
C CYS A 476 -0.22 12.01 8.70
N PHE A 477 0.46 11.66 9.81
CA PHE A 477 -0.19 11.43 11.10
C PHE A 477 -0.83 12.70 11.67
N SER A 478 -0.27 13.88 11.37
CA SER A 478 -0.83 15.18 11.79
C SER A 478 -2.20 15.50 11.18
N GLN A 479 -2.53 14.86 10.05
CA GLN A 479 -3.83 14.97 9.39
C GLN A 479 -4.77 13.80 9.75
N TRP A 480 -4.33 12.86 10.58
CA TRP A 480 -5.20 11.85 11.17
C TRP A 480 -6.02 12.49 12.28
N LYS A 481 -6.98 13.34 11.89
CA LYS A 481 -8.08 13.75 12.75
C LYS A 481 -9.29 12.94 12.31
N THR A 482 -9.34 11.66 12.68
CA THR A 482 -10.62 10.95 12.68
C THR A 482 -11.39 11.36 13.93
N GLU A 483 -12.71 11.53 13.79
CA GLU A 483 -13.65 11.76 14.91
C GLU A 483 -13.56 10.66 16.00
N GLU A 484 -12.95 9.52 15.68
CA GLU A 484 -12.68 8.41 16.60
C GLU A 484 -11.45 8.62 17.51
N ILE A 485 -10.48 9.48 17.13
CA ILE A 485 -9.28 9.76 17.94
C ILE A 485 -9.61 10.67 19.13
N GLU A 486 -10.63 11.52 19.03
CA GLU A 486 -11.09 12.32 20.17
C GLU A 486 -11.64 11.45 21.32
N ASN A 487 -12.08 10.22 21.01
CA ASN A 487 -12.69 9.30 21.99
C ASN A 487 -11.79 8.14 22.44
N ALA A 488 -10.61 7.91 21.83
CA ALA A 488 -9.73 6.81 22.22
C ALA A 488 -8.23 7.11 22.05
N SER A 489 -7.54 7.19 23.20
CA SER A 489 -6.09 7.22 23.46
C SER A 489 -5.29 8.37 22.80
N GLY A 490 -4.68 9.20 23.66
CA GLY A 490 -3.97 10.42 23.28
C GLY A 490 -2.73 10.23 22.40
N PHE A 491 -2.12 11.34 21.99
CA PHE A 491 -0.87 11.35 21.24
C PHE A 491 0.32 11.07 22.15
N LEU A 492 1.25 10.24 21.67
CA LEU A 492 2.56 10.04 22.28
C LEU A 492 3.50 11.15 21.76
N PRO A 493 4.22 11.86 22.63
CA PRO A 493 5.16 12.92 22.25
C PRO A 493 6.48 12.30 21.75
N ILE A 494 6.40 11.46 20.72
CA ILE A 494 7.53 10.79 20.10
C ILE A 494 7.82 11.48 18.78
N GLN A 495 9.08 11.90 18.59
CA GLN A 495 9.51 12.56 17.36
C GLN A 495 9.99 11.55 16.31
N GLY A 496 9.42 11.67 15.12
CA GLY A 496 9.68 10.81 13.98
C GLY A 496 9.96 11.58 12.71
N ILE A 497 10.60 10.91 11.76
CA ILE A 497 10.66 11.38 10.39
C ILE A 497 9.67 10.61 9.54
N HIS A 498 8.79 11.33 8.87
CA HIS A 498 8.02 10.82 7.75
C HIS A 498 8.74 11.11 6.44
N ILE A 499 9.14 10.07 5.72
CA ILE A 499 9.65 10.20 4.36
C ILE A 499 8.44 10.23 3.43
N LEU A 500 8.11 11.42 2.94
CA LEU A 500 6.98 11.65 2.05
C LEU A 500 7.28 11.15 0.65
N ASP A 501 8.41 11.59 0.09
CA ASP A 501 8.78 11.31 -1.29
C ASP A 501 10.28 10.97 -1.34
N LEU A 502 10.61 9.80 -1.87
CA LEU A 502 11.98 9.43 -2.26
C LEU A 502 11.96 9.15 -3.76
N VAL A 503 12.54 10.05 -4.53
CA VAL A 503 12.46 10.00 -5.99
C VAL A 503 13.84 9.96 -6.60
N THR A 504 14.07 8.93 -7.41
CA THR A 504 15.27 8.79 -8.24
C THR A 504 14.93 9.22 -9.66
N HIS A 505 15.87 9.84 -10.33
CA HIS A 505 15.73 10.19 -11.74
C HIS A 505 15.34 8.95 -12.57
N PRO A 506 14.36 9.06 -13.49
CA PRO A 506 13.73 7.90 -14.14
C PRO A 506 14.71 6.98 -14.88
N ASP A 507 15.72 7.55 -15.54
CA ASP A 507 16.73 6.79 -16.29
C ASP A 507 17.74 6.05 -15.39
N PHE A 508 17.88 6.47 -14.13
CA PHE A 508 18.83 5.88 -13.17
C PHE A 508 18.15 4.97 -12.13
N GLN A 509 16.91 4.56 -12.42
CA GLN A 509 16.21 3.59 -11.59
C GLN A 509 16.98 2.26 -11.57
N ARG A 510 16.93 1.57 -10.41
CA ARG A 510 17.61 0.28 -10.16
C ARG A 510 19.15 0.34 -10.06
N MET A 511 19.78 1.51 -10.20
CA MET A 511 21.23 1.67 -9.99
C MET A 511 21.65 1.86 -8.53
N GLY A 512 20.69 1.96 -7.60
CA GLY A 512 20.94 1.98 -6.16
C GLY A 512 21.12 3.36 -5.53
N TYR A 513 21.00 4.45 -6.30
CA TYR A 513 21.08 5.83 -5.77
C TYR A 513 20.09 6.11 -4.64
N GLY A 514 18.84 5.61 -4.75
CA GLY A 514 17.84 5.77 -3.70
C GLY A 514 18.21 5.07 -2.38
N LEU A 515 18.83 3.88 -2.45
CA LEU A 515 19.32 3.18 -1.26
C LEU A 515 20.48 3.95 -0.62
N ARG A 516 21.40 4.47 -1.42
CA ARG A 516 22.52 5.29 -0.93
C ARG A 516 22.04 6.58 -0.28
N ALA A 517 21.10 7.29 -0.91
CA ALA A 517 20.54 8.53 -0.37
C ALA A 517 19.86 8.28 0.98
N PHE A 518 19.10 7.19 1.11
CA PHE A 518 18.51 6.80 2.38
C PHE A 518 19.54 6.38 3.45
N GLN A 519 20.60 5.65 3.07
CA GLN A 519 21.69 5.31 3.98
C GLN A 519 22.37 6.56 4.57
N LEU A 520 22.71 7.53 3.71
CA LEU A 520 23.29 8.81 4.14
C LEU A 520 22.36 9.58 5.07
N LEU A 521 21.05 9.58 4.76
CA LEU A 521 20.04 10.21 5.60
C LEU A 521 19.92 9.51 6.97
N GLN A 522 19.97 8.18 6.99
CA GLN A 522 19.98 7.42 8.24
C GLN A 522 21.23 7.74 9.07
N GLU A 523 22.41 7.79 8.43
CA GLU A 523 23.65 8.13 9.12
C GLU A 523 23.59 9.54 9.71
N PHE A 524 23.04 10.52 8.97
CA PHE A 524 22.83 11.89 9.42
C PHE A 524 22.00 11.97 10.70
N TYR A 525 20.81 11.37 10.72
CA TYR A 525 19.92 11.41 11.90
C TYR A 525 20.34 10.48 13.04
N SER A 526 21.17 9.47 12.77
CA SER A 526 21.79 8.66 13.83
C SER A 526 22.93 9.38 14.58
N GLY A 527 23.30 10.59 14.17
CA GLY A 527 24.34 11.39 14.81
C GLY A 527 25.77 11.00 14.42
N LEU A 528 25.97 10.14 13.41
CA LEU A 528 27.31 9.75 12.94
C LEU A 528 28.07 10.89 12.25
N TRP A 529 27.36 11.96 11.85
CA TRP A 529 27.88 13.12 11.11
C TRP A 529 28.17 14.34 11.99
N VAL A 530 28.03 14.20 13.32
CA VAL A 530 28.32 15.29 14.25
C VAL A 530 29.83 15.48 14.34
N SER A 531 30.30 16.61 13.79
CA SER A 531 31.63 17.16 14.04
C SER A 531 31.88 17.23 15.54
N VAL A 532 33.08 16.86 15.99
CA VAL A 532 33.50 16.96 17.42
C VAL A 532 33.66 18.43 17.85
N ASP A 533 33.49 19.38 16.94
CA ASP A 533 33.55 20.80 17.25
C ASP A 533 32.27 21.23 17.98
N GLU A 534 32.45 21.62 19.24
CA GLU A 534 31.44 22.22 20.11
C GLU A 534 30.72 23.35 19.36
N ASN A 535 29.41 23.20 19.17
CA ASN A 535 28.44 24.24 18.78
C ASN A 535 28.89 25.22 17.66
N PRO A 536 28.47 25.04 16.39
CA PRO A 536 28.28 26.17 15.51
C PRO A 536 26.94 26.81 15.89
N SER A 537 26.85 27.38 17.09
CA SER A 537 25.91 28.48 17.28
C SER A 537 26.40 29.58 16.36
N PHE A 538 25.68 29.83 15.27
CA PHE A 538 25.72 31.13 14.59
C PHE A 538 25.20 32.19 15.57
N GLU A 539 25.97 32.49 16.62
CA GLU A 539 25.96 33.82 17.19
C GLU A 539 26.63 34.68 16.13
N MET A 540 25.81 35.45 15.43
CA MET A 540 26.30 36.54 14.59
C MET A 540 27.10 37.45 15.51
N ASP A 541 28.43 37.43 15.40
CA ASP A 541 29.29 38.49 15.89
C ASP A 541 28.85 39.78 15.19
N MET A 542 27.95 40.49 15.86
CA MET A 542 27.47 41.82 15.51
C MET A 542 28.54 42.83 15.92
N ASP A 543 29.73 42.77 15.33
CA ASP A 543 30.68 43.87 15.41
C ASP A 543 31.55 43.91 14.13
N ASP A 544 31.55 45.09 13.50
CA ASP A 544 32.41 45.56 12.41
C ASP A 544 32.18 45.06 10.97
N ALA A 545 31.20 45.66 10.28
CA ALA A 545 31.44 46.59 9.16
C ALA A 545 30.14 46.85 8.36
N GLY A 546 29.87 48.12 8.06
CA GLY A 546 28.59 48.59 7.57
C GLY A 546 28.17 48.17 6.15
N ASN A 547 26.85 48.19 5.94
CA ASN A 547 26.13 48.19 4.67
C ASN A 547 26.46 47.06 3.68
N SER A 548 25.81 45.91 3.87
CA SER A 548 25.42 45.04 2.76
C SER A 548 24.12 44.32 3.12
N SER A 549 23.17 44.25 2.18
CA SER A 549 21.94 43.44 2.26
C SER A 549 22.16 42.13 3.02
N GLU A 550 21.20 41.78 3.89
CA GLU A 550 21.10 40.48 4.56
C GLU A 550 21.62 39.35 3.64
N ALA A 551 22.81 38.83 3.93
CA ALA A 551 23.44 37.84 3.08
C ALA A 551 22.67 36.52 3.21
N LEU A 552 21.88 36.21 2.19
CA LEU A 552 21.12 34.96 2.12
C LEU A 552 22.08 33.75 2.26
N PRO A 553 21.69 32.70 3.00
CA PRO A 553 22.53 31.51 3.17
C PRO A 553 22.80 30.79 1.84
N PRO A 554 23.83 29.93 1.72
CA PRO A 554 24.03 29.16 0.50
C PRO A 554 22.84 28.24 0.20
N LEU A 555 22.57 27.98 -1.09
CA LEU A 555 21.47 27.11 -1.54
C LEU A 555 21.63 25.65 -1.07
N LEU A 556 22.87 25.15 -1.11
CA LEU A 556 23.24 23.80 -0.75
C LEU A 556 24.14 23.85 0.48
N LEU A 557 23.70 23.19 1.54
CA LEU A 557 24.44 23.02 2.79
C LEU A 557 24.95 21.59 2.88
N GLN A 558 26.18 21.41 3.35
CA GLN A 558 26.70 20.07 3.62
C GLN A 558 26.05 19.49 4.88
N LEU A 559 25.90 18.17 4.95
CA LEU A 559 25.32 17.51 6.12
C LEU A 559 26.13 17.71 7.41
N THR A 560 27.43 18.01 7.29
CA THR A 560 28.31 18.35 8.43
C THR A 560 28.03 19.72 9.02
N GLU A 561 27.40 20.63 8.26
CA GLU A 561 27.12 22.00 8.67
C GLU A 561 25.77 22.15 9.38
N VAL A 562 24.92 21.12 9.30
CA VAL A 562 23.55 21.13 9.83
C VAL A 562 23.46 20.21 11.03
N GLN A 563 22.99 20.72 12.17
CA GLN A 563 22.72 19.88 13.34
C GLN A 563 21.39 19.13 13.18
N PRO A 564 21.37 17.78 13.23
CA PRO A 564 20.15 17.01 13.17
C PRO A 564 19.35 17.10 14.48
N GLN A 565 18.02 17.12 14.38
CA GLN A 565 17.14 16.91 15.53
C GLN A 565 17.21 15.44 15.98
N LYS A 566 16.97 15.18 17.28
CA LYS A 566 16.92 13.80 17.80
C LYS A 566 15.61 13.14 17.37
N ILE A 567 15.70 11.99 16.72
CA ILE A 567 14.57 11.27 16.13
C ILE A 567 14.63 9.80 16.51
N GLU A 568 13.47 9.24 16.87
CA GLU A 568 13.38 7.87 17.38
C GLU A 568 13.08 6.85 16.26
N PHE A 569 12.39 7.26 15.19
CA PHE A 569 11.97 6.37 14.11
C PHE A 569 11.83 7.08 12.74
N PHE A 570 11.92 6.27 11.69
CA PHE A 570 11.53 6.62 10.33
C PHE A 570 10.20 5.96 9.98
N PHE A 571 9.34 6.70 9.30
CA PHE A 571 8.02 6.31 8.84
C PHE A 571 7.85 6.59 7.35
N ILE A 572 7.12 5.71 6.68
CA ILE A 572 6.77 5.86 5.26
C ILE A 572 5.31 5.44 5.07
N SER A 573 4.61 6.22 4.26
CA SER A 573 3.31 5.89 3.70
C SER A 573 3.39 5.80 2.17
N TYR A 574 2.95 4.69 1.59
CA TYR A 574 2.95 4.53 0.13
C TYR A 574 1.87 3.56 -0.36
N ASN A 575 1.52 3.68 -1.65
CA ASN A 575 0.65 2.73 -2.32
C ASN A 575 1.40 1.42 -2.60
N LEU A 576 0.83 0.32 -2.13
CA LEU A 576 1.46 -0.97 -2.06
C LEU A 576 1.77 -1.54 -3.46
N SER A 577 3.07 -1.71 -3.74
CA SER A 577 3.58 -2.30 -4.99
C SER A 577 4.75 -3.24 -4.71
N SER A 578 4.94 -4.27 -5.55
CA SER A 578 5.99 -5.27 -5.39
C SER A 578 7.42 -4.70 -5.45
N ASP A 579 7.66 -3.74 -6.33
CA ASP A 579 8.96 -3.10 -6.49
C ASP A 579 9.30 -2.20 -5.29
N LEU A 580 8.33 -1.40 -4.82
CA LEU A 580 8.50 -0.51 -3.67
C LEU A 580 8.65 -1.31 -2.37
N LEU A 581 7.86 -2.37 -2.18
CA LEU A 581 7.99 -3.25 -1.02
C LEU A 581 9.39 -3.87 -0.95
N ARG A 582 9.94 -4.34 -2.09
CA ARG A 582 11.30 -4.88 -2.16
C ARG A 582 12.35 -3.83 -1.82
N PHE A 583 12.18 -2.60 -2.28
CA PHE A 583 13.08 -1.49 -1.97
C PHE A 583 13.09 -1.18 -0.47
N TRP A 584 11.93 -0.97 0.14
CA TRP A 584 11.83 -0.61 1.56
C TRP A 584 12.27 -1.73 2.50
N LYS A 585 12.05 -2.99 2.13
CA LYS A 585 12.62 -4.13 2.84
C LYS A 585 14.14 -4.18 2.81
N LYS A 586 14.75 -3.89 1.65
CA LYS A 586 16.21 -3.78 1.55
C LYS A 586 16.75 -2.63 2.39
N ALA A 587 15.98 -1.54 2.52
CA ALA A 587 16.30 -0.43 3.41
C ALA A 587 16.08 -0.74 4.91
N GLY A 588 15.47 -1.89 5.24
CA GLY A 588 15.28 -2.35 6.62
C GLY A 588 13.99 -1.87 7.29
N PHE A 589 12.98 -1.45 6.52
CA PHE A 589 11.67 -1.09 7.06
C PHE A 589 10.79 -2.31 7.32
N VAL A 590 9.89 -2.17 8.29
CA VAL A 590 8.96 -3.20 8.76
C VAL A 590 7.52 -2.73 8.55
N PRO A 591 6.64 -3.53 7.92
CA PRO A 591 5.25 -3.16 7.72
C PRO A 591 4.46 -3.14 9.03
N VAL A 592 3.59 -2.15 9.18
CA VAL A 592 2.85 -1.88 10.43
C VAL A 592 1.35 -1.85 10.19
N PHE A 593 0.92 -1.36 9.02
CA PHE A 593 -0.49 -1.27 8.68
C PHE A 593 -0.71 -1.37 7.17
N ILE A 594 -1.86 -1.93 6.79
CA ILE A 594 -2.37 -2.00 5.43
C ILE A 594 -3.86 -1.63 5.47
N SER A 595 -4.29 -0.74 4.57
CA SER A 595 -5.69 -0.33 4.46
C SER A 595 -6.58 -1.46 3.94
N LYS A 596 -7.77 -1.64 4.54
CA LYS A 596 -8.82 -2.51 4.00
C LYS A 596 -9.39 -1.96 2.71
N GLU A 597 -9.66 -0.65 2.71
CA GLU A 597 -10.16 0.05 1.54
C GLU A 597 -9.04 0.28 0.53
N VAL A 598 -9.45 0.25 -0.72
CA VAL A 598 -8.58 0.45 -1.86
C VAL A 598 -8.71 1.89 -2.32
N ASN A 599 -7.58 2.55 -2.58
CA ASN A 599 -7.59 3.93 -3.06
C ASN A 599 -8.23 4.02 -4.46
N SER A 600 -8.46 5.24 -4.97
CA SER A 600 -8.92 5.50 -6.35
C SER A 600 -8.10 4.76 -7.43
N ALA A 601 -6.83 4.52 -7.13
CA ALA A 601 -5.88 3.73 -7.92
C ALA A 601 -6.10 2.20 -7.89
N LYS A 602 -7.10 1.69 -7.17
CA LYS A 602 -7.26 0.27 -6.85
C LYS A 602 -6.00 -0.38 -6.22
N GLU A 603 -5.21 0.40 -5.49
CA GLU A 603 -4.09 -0.07 -4.67
C GLU A 603 -4.36 0.15 -3.17
N HIS A 604 -3.80 -0.70 -2.31
CA HIS A 604 -3.87 -0.55 -0.86
C HIS A 604 -2.79 0.41 -0.35
N SER A 605 -3.09 1.24 0.63
CA SER A 605 -2.07 2.03 1.34
C SER A 605 -1.34 1.15 2.35
N CYS A 606 -0.01 1.26 2.41
CA CYS A 606 0.81 0.55 3.39
C CYS A 606 1.70 1.52 4.17
N PHE A 607 1.80 1.26 5.47
CA PHE A 607 2.67 1.98 6.39
C PHE A 607 3.81 1.08 6.84
N MET A 608 5.03 1.62 6.80
CA MET A 608 6.21 0.93 7.28
C MET A 608 7.01 1.81 8.23
N LEU A 609 7.57 1.20 9.28
CA LEU A 609 8.39 1.86 10.28
C LEU A 609 9.81 1.26 10.32
N LYS A 610 10.77 2.07 10.70
CA LYS A 610 12.14 1.65 11.01
C LYS A 610 12.64 2.40 12.24
N CYS A 611 13.09 1.67 13.26
CA CYS A 611 13.65 2.26 14.47
C CYS A 611 15.04 2.85 14.21
N VAL A 612 15.33 3.97 14.88
CA VAL A 612 16.69 4.50 15.06
C VAL A 612 17.19 4.12 16.44
N ASP A 613 16.33 4.26 17.47
CA ASP A 613 16.67 3.98 18.85
C ASP A 613 16.32 2.55 19.32
N LYS A 614 17.12 2.06 20.26
CA LYS A 614 16.98 0.70 20.85
C LYS A 614 15.71 0.55 21.68
N GLU A 615 15.23 1.62 22.32
CA GLU A 615 14.02 1.57 23.14
C GLU A 615 12.78 1.34 22.25
N PHE A 616 12.73 2.04 21.11
CA PHE A 616 11.67 1.89 20.12
C PHE A 616 11.72 0.54 19.38
N GLU A 617 12.86 -0.18 19.35
CA GLU A 617 12.94 -1.53 18.78
C GLU A 617 12.00 -2.52 19.51
N ASN A 618 11.85 -2.40 20.84
CA ASN A 618 10.95 -3.27 21.60
C ASN A 618 9.49 -2.99 21.26
N MET A 619 9.11 -1.71 21.17
CA MET A 619 7.76 -1.31 20.75
C MET A 619 7.46 -1.78 19.32
N LEU A 620 8.43 -1.70 18.40
CA LEU A 620 8.25 -2.19 17.03
C LEU A 620 7.97 -3.70 16.97
N GLN A 621 8.56 -4.50 17.85
CA GLN A 621 8.28 -5.94 17.92
C GLN A 621 6.83 -6.22 18.33
N GLU A 622 6.28 -5.44 19.26
CA GLU A 622 4.88 -5.55 19.66
C GLU A 622 3.93 -5.13 18.54
N ILE A 623 4.23 -3.99 17.90
CA ILE A 623 3.48 -3.48 16.75
C ILE A 623 3.49 -4.51 15.60
N TRP A 624 4.64 -5.11 15.32
CA TRP A 624 4.77 -6.14 14.30
C TRP A 624 3.92 -7.39 14.60
N ARG A 625 3.88 -7.85 15.85
CA ARG A 625 3.00 -8.97 16.26
C ARG A 625 1.52 -8.63 16.07
N CYS A 626 1.12 -7.42 16.44
CA CYS A 626 -0.25 -6.95 16.21
C CYS A 626 -0.59 -6.88 14.71
N PHE A 627 0.35 -6.40 13.89
CA PHE A 627 0.19 -6.39 12.44
C PHE A 627 0.06 -7.80 11.84
N GLN A 628 0.86 -8.77 12.28
CA GLN A 628 0.76 -10.15 11.81
C GLN A 628 -0.64 -10.74 12.05
N GLU A 629 -1.20 -10.56 13.25
CA GLU A 629 -2.55 -11.03 13.59
C GLU A 629 -3.62 -10.40 12.70
N TYR A 630 -3.51 -9.09 12.50
CA TYR A 630 -4.41 -8.36 11.62
C TYR A 630 -4.31 -8.83 10.17
N PHE A 631 -3.08 -8.96 9.68
CA PHE A 631 -2.82 -9.35 8.31
C PHE A 631 -3.33 -10.77 8.03
N PHE A 632 -3.29 -11.69 9.00
CA PHE A 632 -3.94 -13.01 8.86
C PHE A 632 -5.44 -12.91 8.61
N VAL A 633 -6.14 -11.95 9.22
CA VAL A 633 -7.57 -11.70 8.97
C VAL A 633 -7.77 -11.08 7.59
N LEU A 634 -6.94 -10.11 7.20
CA LEU A 634 -7.00 -9.46 5.89
C LEU A 634 -6.72 -10.41 4.72
N LEU A 635 -5.79 -11.36 4.88
CA LEU A 635 -5.45 -12.36 3.87
C LEU A 635 -6.66 -13.20 3.44
N SER A 636 -7.58 -13.47 4.37
CA SER A 636 -8.79 -14.25 4.10
C SER A 636 -9.86 -13.47 3.34
N SER A 637 -9.83 -12.14 3.39
CA SER A 637 -10.85 -11.25 2.83
C SER A 637 -10.29 -10.46 1.64
N VAL A 638 -9.82 -9.24 1.89
CA VAL A 638 -9.43 -8.26 0.89
C VAL A 638 -8.15 -8.68 0.16
N CYS A 639 -7.16 -9.18 0.91
CA CYS A 639 -5.85 -9.59 0.38
C CYS A 639 -5.87 -11.00 -0.24
N LYS A 640 -7.06 -11.61 -0.42
CA LYS A 640 -7.21 -12.90 -1.11
C LYS A 640 -6.72 -12.82 -2.57
N LYS A 641 -6.91 -11.69 -3.24
CA LYS A 641 -6.51 -11.50 -4.65
C LYS A 641 -5.00 -11.29 -4.83
N PHE A 642 -4.22 -11.07 -3.76
CA PHE A 642 -2.79 -10.80 -3.89
C PHE A 642 -2.01 -12.03 -4.35
N PRO A 643 -1.02 -11.87 -5.25
CA PRO A 643 -0.11 -12.96 -5.59
C PRO A 643 0.55 -13.55 -4.34
N SER A 644 0.67 -14.88 -4.30
CA SER A 644 1.18 -15.60 -3.12
C SER A 644 2.58 -15.16 -2.69
N SER A 645 3.47 -14.94 -3.65
CA SER A 645 4.84 -14.46 -3.41
C SER A 645 4.87 -13.05 -2.81
N PHE A 646 3.91 -12.20 -3.20
CA PHE A 646 3.78 -10.84 -2.72
C PHE A 646 3.27 -10.80 -1.28
N ALA A 647 2.23 -11.59 -0.98
CA ALA A 647 1.72 -11.75 0.38
C ALA A 647 2.76 -12.34 1.34
N LEU A 648 3.54 -13.32 0.89
CA LEU A 648 4.63 -13.89 1.68
C LEU A 648 5.73 -12.85 1.95
N SER A 649 6.07 -12.03 0.95
CA SER A 649 7.00 -10.93 1.16
C SER A 649 6.51 -10.04 2.29
N LEU A 650 5.24 -9.62 2.33
CA LEU A 650 4.76 -8.76 3.43
C LEU A 650 4.92 -9.37 4.83
N LEU A 651 4.83 -10.69 4.97
CA LEU A 651 4.94 -11.37 6.26
C LEU A 651 6.36 -11.63 6.74
N HIS A 652 7.37 -11.60 5.86
CA HIS A 652 8.75 -11.78 6.29
C HIS A 652 9.35 -10.44 6.69
N SER A 653 9.91 -10.31 7.89
CA SER A 653 10.66 -9.12 8.29
C SER A 653 11.97 -9.50 8.97
N ASN A 654 12.95 -8.58 8.95
CA ASN A 654 14.22 -8.80 9.67
C ASN A 654 14.02 -8.88 11.20
N VAL A 655 12.85 -8.47 11.70
CA VAL A 655 12.48 -8.52 13.11
C VAL A 655 12.16 -9.95 13.53
N ASP A 656 11.70 -10.82 12.63
CA ASP A 656 11.34 -12.21 12.95
C ASP A 656 12.51 -13.01 13.58
N ASN A 657 13.75 -12.65 13.24
CA ASN A 657 14.96 -13.27 13.81
C ASN A 657 15.27 -12.83 15.25
N LYS A 658 14.72 -11.69 15.70
CA LYS A 658 14.95 -11.11 17.05
C LYS A 658 13.80 -11.43 18.03
N ILE A 659 12.66 -11.91 17.54
CA ILE A 659 11.49 -12.18 18.37
C ILE A 659 11.74 -13.46 19.18
N ASN A 660 11.88 -13.31 20.49
CA ASN A 660 11.83 -14.44 21.43
C ASN A 660 10.38 -14.98 21.50
N ALA A 661 9.99 -15.78 20.52
CA ALA A 661 8.73 -16.51 20.56
C ALA A 661 8.80 -17.61 21.62
N LYS A 662 7.70 -17.78 22.38
CA LYS A 662 7.54 -18.89 23.32
C LYS A 662 7.48 -20.19 22.52
N ASP A 663 8.28 -21.17 22.92
CA ASP A 663 8.27 -22.48 22.28
C ASP A 663 6.94 -23.18 22.50
N LEU A 664 6.49 -23.91 21.47
CA LEU A 664 5.23 -24.62 21.49
C LEU A 664 5.29 -25.75 22.53
N THR A 665 4.46 -25.67 23.58
CA THR A 665 4.36 -26.73 24.58
C THR A 665 3.26 -27.74 24.19
N LYS A 666 3.30 -28.94 24.78
CA LYS A 666 2.21 -29.92 24.60
C LYS A 666 0.84 -29.37 25.01
N ALA A 667 0.78 -28.53 26.04
CA ALA A 667 -0.45 -27.89 26.48
C ALA A 667 -1.02 -26.94 25.39
N ASP A 668 -0.15 -26.21 24.69
CA ASP A 668 -0.55 -25.37 23.56
C ASP A 668 -1.05 -26.22 22.39
N ILE A 669 -0.37 -27.35 22.11
CA ILE A 669 -0.80 -28.29 21.06
C ILE A 669 -2.20 -28.82 21.37
N ASP A 670 -2.46 -29.28 22.59
CA ASP A 670 -3.77 -29.83 22.99
C ASP A 670 -4.87 -28.76 22.97
N MET A 671 -4.52 -27.49 23.19
CA MET A 671 -5.45 -26.36 23.08
C MET A 671 -5.84 -26.05 21.63
N TYR A 672 -4.87 -26.05 20.70
CA TYR A 672 -5.11 -25.70 19.30
C TYR A 672 -5.54 -26.89 18.42
N LEU A 673 -5.06 -28.11 18.71
CA LEU A 673 -5.22 -29.31 17.90
C LEU A 673 -5.73 -30.48 18.76
N LYS A 674 -6.98 -30.90 18.54
CA LYS A 674 -7.52 -32.11 19.20
C LYS A 674 -6.80 -33.36 18.68
N PRO A 675 -6.70 -34.45 19.48
CA PRO A 675 -6.06 -35.71 19.06
C PRO A 675 -6.63 -36.33 17.78
N ARG A 676 -7.91 -36.09 17.46
CA ARG A 676 -8.53 -36.52 16.19
C ARG A 676 -7.93 -35.79 14.98
N CYS A 677 -7.59 -34.51 15.13
CA CYS A 677 -6.96 -33.71 14.09
C CYS A 677 -5.55 -34.21 13.78
N MET A 678 -4.77 -34.57 14.82
CA MET A 678 -3.45 -35.19 14.65
C MET A 678 -3.52 -36.51 13.86
N LYS A 679 -4.45 -37.40 14.20
CA LYS A 679 -4.67 -38.64 13.42
C LYS A 679 -5.06 -38.38 11.97
N SER A 680 -5.84 -37.33 11.70
CA SER A 680 -6.19 -36.94 10.32
C SER A 680 -4.98 -36.41 9.55
N LEU A 681 -4.08 -35.65 10.21
CA LEU A 681 -2.82 -35.20 9.61
C LEU A 681 -1.90 -36.38 9.28
N GLU A 682 -1.76 -37.35 10.20
CA GLU A 682 -0.98 -38.56 9.98
C GLU A 682 -1.50 -39.38 8.78
N LYS A 683 -2.82 -39.59 8.69
CA LYS A 683 -3.44 -40.29 7.54
C LYS A 683 -3.18 -39.57 6.22
N TYR A 684 -3.27 -38.25 6.21
CA TYR A 684 -2.95 -37.45 5.03
C TYR A 684 -1.45 -37.57 4.66
N CYS A 685 -0.56 -37.51 5.65
CA CYS A 685 0.88 -37.71 5.46
C CYS A 685 1.23 -39.11 4.91
N GLN A 686 0.41 -40.11 5.20
CA GLN A 686 0.52 -41.47 4.65
C GLN A 686 -0.16 -41.64 3.28
N ASN A 687 -0.70 -40.57 2.69
CA ASN A 687 -1.51 -40.57 1.46
C ASN A 687 -2.80 -41.42 1.55
N LEU A 688 -3.31 -41.66 2.77
CA LEU A 688 -4.53 -42.44 3.03
C LEU A 688 -5.80 -41.57 3.18
N GLY A 689 -5.67 -40.25 3.06
CA GLY A 689 -6.77 -39.31 3.26
C GLY A 689 -6.73 -38.15 2.27
N ASP A 690 -7.91 -37.59 1.97
CA ASP A 690 -8.09 -36.49 1.03
C ASP A 690 -7.78 -35.12 1.66
N LEU A 691 -7.44 -34.15 0.81
CA LEU A 691 -7.19 -32.75 1.21
C LEU A 691 -8.38 -32.15 1.98
N GLN A 692 -9.61 -32.57 1.70
CA GLN A 692 -10.81 -32.05 2.37
C GLN A 692 -10.82 -32.33 3.88
N CYS A 693 -10.24 -33.45 4.32
CA CYS A 693 -10.18 -33.82 5.73
C CYS A 693 -9.24 -32.91 6.54
N ILE A 694 -8.18 -32.41 5.90
CA ILE A 694 -7.17 -31.57 6.55
C ILE A 694 -7.39 -30.08 6.32
N LYS A 695 -8.22 -29.69 5.34
CA LYS A 695 -8.54 -28.29 5.02
C LYS A 695 -8.86 -27.39 6.24
N PRO A 696 -9.63 -27.81 7.26
CA PRO A 696 -9.87 -26.98 8.44
C PRO A 696 -8.66 -26.86 9.39
N ILE A 697 -7.69 -27.77 9.28
CA ILE A 697 -6.49 -27.82 10.13
C ILE A 697 -5.36 -26.94 9.55
N ILE A 698 -5.26 -26.84 8.22
CA ILE A 698 -4.22 -26.07 7.53
C ILE A 698 -4.12 -24.62 8.03
N PRO A 699 -5.21 -23.84 8.22
CA PRO A 699 -5.13 -22.47 8.72
C PRO A 699 -4.48 -22.37 10.11
N ILE A 700 -4.76 -23.33 11.00
CA ILE A 700 -4.20 -23.37 12.36
C ILE A 700 -2.69 -23.63 12.29
N LEU A 701 -2.27 -24.63 11.52
CA LEU A 701 -0.84 -24.93 11.31
C LEU A 701 -0.10 -23.75 10.69
N THR A 702 -0.74 -23.07 9.74
CA THR A 702 -0.16 -21.91 9.04
C THR A 702 0.01 -20.72 10.00
N LYS A 703 -0.99 -20.44 10.86
CA LYS A 703 -0.87 -19.40 11.90
C LYS A 703 0.25 -19.72 12.90
N LEU A 704 0.34 -20.96 13.35
CA LEU A 704 1.40 -21.39 14.28
C LEU A 704 2.80 -21.28 13.64
N TYR A 705 2.92 -21.57 12.33
CA TYR A 705 4.15 -21.37 11.57
C TYR A 705 4.58 -19.90 11.52
N PHE A 706 3.71 -19.01 11.04
CA PHE A 706 4.06 -17.60 10.88
C PHE A 706 4.18 -16.83 12.22
N ARG A 707 3.62 -17.34 13.32
CA ARG A 707 3.88 -16.83 14.69
C ARG A 707 5.25 -17.23 15.25
N ALA A 708 6.09 -17.92 14.46
CA ALA A 708 7.40 -18.43 14.87
C ALA A 708 7.35 -19.39 16.08
N HIS A 709 6.23 -20.09 16.31
CA HIS A 709 6.16 -21.13 17.34
C HIS A 709 6.91 -22.41 16.95
N PHE A 710 7.13 -22.64 15.65
CA PHE A 710 7.96 -23.73 15.14
C PHE A 710 9.41 -23.26 14.95
N LYS A 711 10.21 -23.26 16.03
CA LYS A 711 11.65 -23.01 15.92
C LYS A 711 12.34 -24.17 15.18
N ASN A 712 13.42 -23.87 14.47
CA ASN A 712 14.28 -24.84 13.75
C ASN A 712 13.72 -25.52 12.48
N ILE A 713 12.51 -25.19 12.03
CA ILE A 713 11.99 -25.69 10.75
C ILE A 713 12.22 -24.64 9.66
N SER A 714 13.17 -24.91 8.75
CA SER A 714 13.30 -24.13 7.51
C SER A 714 12.47 -24.77 6.38
N ILE A 715 11.44 -24.05 5.94
CA ILE A 715 10.65 -24.40 4.76
C ILE A 715 11.14 -23.56 3.57
N PRO A 716 11.31 -24.14 2.37
CA PRO A 716 11.61 -23.37 1.17
C PRO A 716 10.53 -22.31 0.88
N VAL A 717 10.94 -21.13 0.40
CA VAL A 717 10.05 -19.98 0.13
C VAL A 717 8.83 -20.32 -0.73
N VAL A 718 8.99 -21.18 -1.76
CA VAL A 718 7.88 -21.62 -2.63
C VAL A 718 6.87 -22.47 -1.84
N GLN A 719 7.35 -23.32 -0.94
CA GLN A 719 6.54 -24.16 -0.08
C GLN A 719 5.79 -23.33 0.99
N GLU A 720 6.42 -22.28 1.52
CA GLU A 720 5.77 -21.31 2.43
C GLU A 720 4.68 -20.52 1.73
N ALA A 721 4.93 -20.06 0.50
CA ALA A 721 3.93 -19.35 -0.31
C ALA A 721 2.69 -20.24 -0.55
N ILE A 722 2.89 -21.53 -0.84
CA ILE A 722 1.80 -22.49 -1.01
C ILE A 722 1.03 -22.68 0.32
N LEU A 723 1.74 -22.86 1.43
CA LEU A 723 1.13 -23.02 2.76
C LEU A 723 0.27 -21.79 3.13
N LEU A 724 0.80 -20.59 2.91
CA LEU A 724 0.09 -19.32 3.11
C LEU A 724 -1.17 -19.22 2.24
N SER A 725 -1.08 -19.59 0.97
CA SER A 725 -2.21 -19.47 0.05
C SER A 725 -3.35 -20.44 0.36
N PHE A 726 -3.04 -21.67 0.76
CA PHE A 726 -4.08 -22.61 1.21
C PHE A 726 -4.63 -22.26 2.60
N GLY A 727 -3.75 -21.90 3.53
CA GLY A 727 -4.09 -21.71 4.94
C GLY A 727 -4.76 -20.38 5.25
N LEU A 728 -4.19 -19.27 4.78
CA LEU A 728 -4.61 -17.91 5.15
C LEU A 728 -5.36 -17.18 4.03
N GLN A 729 -5.00 -17.37 2.76
CA GLN A 729 -5.74 -16.76 1.63
C GLN A 729 -6.95 -17.59 1.16
N HIS A 730 -7.03 -18.87 1.56
CA HIS A 730 -8.09 -19.80 1.15
C HIS A 730 -8.28 -19.87 -0.38
N LYS A 731 -7.18 -19.84 -1.14
CA LYS A 731 -7.19 -20.00 -2.59
C LYS A 731 -7.39 -21.44 -3.02
N THR A 732 -7.90 -21.62 -4.23
CA THR A 732 -7.97 -22.95 -4.86
C THR A 732 -6.61 -23.36 -5.42
N ALA A 733 -6.40 -24.66 -5.64
CA ALA A 733 -5.15 -25.15 -6.22
C ALA A 733 -4.91 -24.59 -7.63
N ASP A 734 -5.96 -24.33 -8.39
CA ASP A 734 -5.87 -23.80 -9.76
C ASP A 734 -5.52 -22.31 -9.76
N GLU A 735 -6.02 -21.53 -8.80
CA GLU A 735 -5.59 -20.14 -8.58
C GLU A 735 -4.10 -20.08 -8.19
N ILE A 736 -3.66 -20.95 -7.28
CA ILE A 736 -2.25 -21.03 -6.87
C ILE A 736 -1.36 -21.48 -8.04
N SER A 737 -1.86 -22.40 -8.86
CA SER A 737 -1.19 -22.88 -10.07
C SER A 737 -0.94 -21.74 -11.06
N LYS A 738 -1.93 -20.88 -11.27
CA LYS A 738 -1.80 -19.68 -12.11
C LYS A 738 -0.82 -18.65 -11.51
N ASP A 739 -0.90 -18.42 -10.20
CA ASP A 739 -0.06 -17.42 -9.52
C ASP A 739 1.43 -17.79 -9.50
N LEU A 740 1.74 -19.06 -9.30
CA LEU A 740 3.13 -19.55 -9.20
C LEU A 740 3.66 -20.08 -10.54
N GLY A 741 2.83 -20.23 -11.56
CA GLY A 741 3.20 -20.84 -12.84
C GLY A 741 3.57 -22.33 -12.72
N LEU A 742 3.01 -23.03 -11.73
CA LEU A 742 3.30 -24.44 -11.45
C LEU A 742 2.08 -25.32 -11.75
N PRO A 743 2.22 -26.53 -12.31
CA PRO A 743 1.11 -27.46 -12.47
C PRO A 743 0.41 -27.81 -11.14
N SER A 744 -0.94 -27.88 -11.15
CA SER A 744 -1.75 -28.16 -9.95
C SER A 744 -1.34 -29.44 -9.20
N ILE A 745 -0.87 -30.48 -9.90
CA ILE A 745 -0.36 -31.73 -9.29
C ILE A 745 0.88 -31.46 -8.42
N GLN A 746 1.80 -30.62 -8.90
CA GLN A 746 3.02 -30.28 -8.16
C GLN A 746 2.70 -29.45 -6.90
N VAL A 747 1.71 -28.56 -6.98
CA VAL A 747 1.24 -27.76 -5.85
C VAL A 747 0.77 -28.66 -4.70
N HIS A 748 -0.06 -29.67 -5.00
CA HIS A 748 -0.51 -30.66 -4.01
C HIS A 748 0.64 -31.50 -3.44
N GLY A 749 1.57 -31.93 -4.28
CA GLY A 749 2.75 -32.70 -3.85
C GLY A 749 3.66 -31.91 -2.90
N LEU A 750 3.86 -30.61 -3.18
CA LEU A 750 4.63 -29.72 -2.32
C LEU A 750 3.92 -29.43 -0.99
N LEU A 751 2.60 -29.22 -1.01
CA LEU A 751 1.79 -29.06 0.21
C LEU A 751 1.86 -30.31 1.11
N ASN A 752 1.81 -31.50 0.52
CA ASN A 752 1.95 -32.73 1.30
C ASN A 752 3.34 -32.83 1.96
N ARG A 753 4.41 -32.47 1.24
CA ARG A 753 5.77 -32.43 1.82
C ARG A 753 5.89 -31.43 2.97
N THR A 754 5.25 -30.26 2.89
CA THR A 754 5.29 -29.27 3.99
C THR A 754 4.52 -29.76 5.20
N ILE A 755 3.31 -30.30 5.00
CA ILE A 755 2.49 -30.84 6.10
C ILE A 755 3.23 -31.99 6.78
N LYS A 756 3.87 -32.90 6.04
CA LYS A 756 4.71 -33.98 6.62
C LYS A 756 5.81 -33.43 7.55
N LYS A 757 6.50 -32.36 7.14
CA LYS A 757 7.53 -31.73 7.98
C LYS A 757 6.94 -31.12 9.25
N LEU A 758 5.83 -30.39 9.15
CA LEU A 758 5.16 -29.78 10.29
C LEU A 758 4.60 -30.83 11.26
N THR A 759 3.95 -31.88 10.74
CA THR A 759 3.42 -32.97 11.54
C THR A 759 4.53 -33.73 12.24
N LYS A 760 5.67 -33.99 11.58
CA LYS A 760 6.83 -34.62 12.21
C LYS A 760 7.34 -33.81 13.41
N HIS A 761 7.47 -32.49 13.27
CA HIS A 761 7.91 -31.67 14.39
C HIS A 761 6.89 -31.65 15.56
N LEU A 762 5.59 -31.67 15.26
CA LEU A 762 4.56 -31.80 16.30
C LEU A 762 4.64 -33.14 17.03
N THR A 763 4.90 -34.24 16.30
CA THR A 763 5.09 -35.56 16.91
C THR A 763 6.36 -35.60 17.76
N ASP A 764 7.46 -35.00 17.29
CA ASP A 764 8.73 -34.93 18.03
C ASP A 764 8.54 -34.21 19.39
N ILE A 765 7.80 -33.08 19.44
CA ILE A 765 7.46 -32.39 20.70
C ILE A 765 6.63 -33.28 21.64
N ILE A 766 5.64 -33.99 21.08
CA ILE A 766 4.79 -34.89 21.87
C ILE A 766 5.62 -36.05 22.41
N GLU A 767 6.54 -36.59 21.63
CA GLU A 767 7.46 -37.66 22.02
C GLU A 767 8.41 -37.19 23.12
N GLU A 768 9.09 -36.04 22.97
CA GLU A 768 9.98 -35.49 24.00
C GLU A 768 9.26 -35.23 25.32
N THR A 769 8.01 -34.73 25.27
CA THR A 769 7.24 -34.51 26.49
C THR A 769 6.79 -35.81 27.13
N VAL A 770 6.47 -36.82 26.33
CA VAL A 770 6.18 -38.18 26.82
C VAL A 770 7.43 -38.81 27.44
N GLU A 771 8.59 -38.70 26.81
CA GLU A 771 9.88 -39.13 27.35
C GLU A 771 10.17 -38.47 28.70
N LYS A 772 10.01 -37.14 28.80
CA LYS A 772 10.16 -36.40 30.06
C LYS A 772 9.19 -36.86 31.15
N THR A 773 7.98 -37.30 30.80
CA THR A 773 7.03 -37.86 31.78
C THR A 773 7.29 -39.33 32.12
N ILE A 774 7.97 -40.08 31.25
CA ILE A 774 8.33 -41.49 31.46
C ILE A 774 9.62 -41.61 32.27
N ILE A 775 10.51 -40.62 32.21
CA ILE A 775 11.61 -40.48 33.18
C ILE A 775 10.97 -40.23 34.55
N ALA A 776 10.83 -41.33 35.31
CA ALA A 776 10.28 -41.33 36.66
C ALA A 776 10.95 -40.25 37.54
N PRO A 777 10.26 -39.70 38.56
CA PRO A 777 10.92 -38.81 39.51
C PRO A 777 12.15 -39.54 40.06
N GLU A 778 13.28 -38.84 40.14
CA GLU A 778 14.41 -39.31 40.94
C GLU A 778 13.85 -39.65 42.32
N VAL A 779 13.71 -40.96 42.60
CA VAL A 779 13.44 -41.42 43.95
C VAL A 779 14.67 -41.00 44.72
N LYS A 780 14.57 -39.88 45.45
CA LYS A 780 15.55 -39.51 46.47
C LYS A 780 15.53 -40.64 47.48
N MET A 781 16.49 -41.55 47.35
CA MET A 781 16.77 -42.57 48.34
C MET A 781 17.34 -41.83 49.55
N GLU A 782 16.46 -41.35 50.42
CA GLU A 782 16.86 -40.92 51.76
C GLU A 782 17.34 -42.19 52.50
N PRO A 783 18.54 -42.20 53.09
CA PRO A 783 18.97 -43.33 53.90
C PRO A 783 17.96 -43.47 55.05
N LEU A 784 17.47 -44.70 55.29
CA LEU A 784 16.61 -44.93 56.43
C LEU A 784 17.32 -44.45 57.71
N VAL A 785 16.58 -43.73 58.56
CA VAL A 785 17.11 -43.17 59.82
C VAL A 785 17.50 -44.29 60.81
N GLN A 786 17.03 -45.51 60.58
CA GLN A 786 17.40 -46.72 61.31
C GLN A 786 17.89 -47.78 60.32
N ASP A 787 19.00 -48.44 60.65
CA ASP A 787 19.49 -49.57 59.87
C ASP A 787 18.47 -50.71 59.89
N LEU A 788 18.30 -51.39 58.74
CA LEU A 788 17.33 -52.49 58.57
C LEU A 788 17.51 -53.58 59.64
N ASP A 789 18.75 -53.80 60.07
CA ASP A 789 19.08 -54.76 61.13
C ASP A 789 18.54 -54.33 62.51
N GLN A 790 18.51 -53.03 62.80
CA GLN A 790 17.93 -52.51 64.05
C GLN A 790 16.39 -52.62 64.03
N GLU A 791 15.76 -52.37 62.89
CA GLU A 791 14.31 -52.53 62.73
C GLU A 791 13.89 -54.01 62.82
N LEU A 792 14.69 -54.92 62.24
CA LEU A 792 14.51 -56.37 62.37
C LEU A 792 14.73 -56.86 63.80
N GLU A 793 15.70 -56.32 64.53
CA GLU A 793 15.89 -56.63 65.95
C GLU A 793 14.76 -56.12 66.84
N GLU A 794 14.24 -54.91 66.58
CA GLU A 794 13.07 -54.39 67.29
C GLU A 794 11.82 -55.21 67.01
N ALA A 795 11.60 -55.60 65.74
CA ALA A 795 10.52 -56.49 65.36
C ALA A 795 10.68 -57.87 66.00
N ALA A 796 11.89 -58.43 66.04
CA ALA A 796 12.18 -59.70 66.69
C ALA A 796 11.93 -59.64 68.21
N LYS A 797 12.32 -58.54 68.89
CA LYS A 797 12.03 -58.32 70.31
C LYS A 797 10.53 -58.21 70.58
N LYS A 798 9.76 -57.50 69.72
CA LYS A 798 8.29 -57.44 69.81
C LYS A 798 7.65 -58.82 69.62
N ILE A 799 8.11 -59.60 68.66
CA ILE A 799 7.62 -60.96 68.42
C ILE A 799 7.98 -61.89 69.60
N GLN A 800 9.18 -61.78 70.16
CA GLN A 800 9.57 -62.55 71.34
C GLN A 800 8.74 -62.17 72.57
N GLN A 801 8.47 -60.89 72.79
CA GLN A 801 7.57 -60.44 73.86
C GLN A 801 6.15 -60.98 73.66
N GLN A 802 5.62 -60.92 72.43
CA GLN A 802 4.33 -61.53 72.09
C GLN A 802 4.34 -63.04 72.31
N GLN A 803 5.40 -63.76 71.89
CA GLN A 803 5.53 -65.20 72.14
C GLN A 803 5.64 -65.52 73.64
N ILE A 804 6.29 -64.68 74.44
CA ILE A 804 6.35 -64.85 75.89
C ILE A 804 4.98 -64.61 76.51
N GLU A 805 4.27 -63.56 76.12
CA GLU A 805 2.90 -63.29 76.55
C GLU A 805 1.95 -64.42 76.15
N ASP A 806 2.03 -64.89 74.92
CA ASP A 806 1.20 -65.99 74.42
C ASP A 806 1.60 -67.32 75.07
N SER A 807 2.88 -67.54 75.40
CA SER A 807 3.30 -68.71 76.18
C SER A 807 2.78 -68.69 77.62
N LYS A 808 2.65 -67.50 78.23
CA LYS A 808 2.03 -67.33 79.55
C LYS A 808 0.52 -67.61 79.45
N LYS A 809 -0.16 -67.04 78.45
CA LYS A 809 -1.58 -67.34 78.16
C LYS A 809 -1.80 -68.84 77.90
N LEU A 810 -0.89 -69.51 77.19
CA LEU A 810 -0.96 -70.95 76.91
C LEU A 810 -0.68 -71.81 78.15
N LYS A 811 0.17 -71.36 79.08
CA LYS A 811 0.41 -72.06 80.36
C LYS A 811 -0.77 -71.95 81.33
N ASP A 812 -1.55 -70.87 81.23
CA ASP A 812 -2.76 -70.66 82.03
C ASP A 812 -4.02 -71.32 81.40
N LEU A 813 -3.91 -71.92 80.22
CA LEU A 813 -4.99 -72.63 79.54
C LEU A 813 -5.00 -74.13 79.90
N ASP A 814 -6.08 -74.56 80.54
CA ASP A 814 -6.30 -75.96 80.95
C ASP A 814 -6.67 -76.84 79.74
N LEU A 815 -5.67 -77.46 79.11
CA LEU A 815 -5.79 -78.31 77.91
C LEU A 815 -6.45 -79.68 78.18
N SER A 816 -6.84 -79.96 79.42
CA SER A 816 -7.53 -81.21 79.82
C SER A 816 -8.89 -81.41 79.12
N GLN A 817 -9.48 -80.34 78.58
CA GLN A 817 -10.75 -80.36 77.84
C GLN A 817 -10.65 -80.97 76.43
N TYR A 818 -9.43 -81.15 75.89
CA TYR A 818 -9.18 -81.72 74.55
C TYR A 818 -8.56 -83.13 74.60
N ALA A 819 -8.43 -83.73 75.79
CA ALA A 819 -7.95 -85.10 75.94
C ALA A 819 -9.00 -86.11 75.45
N ILE A 820 -8.68 -86.84 74.37
CA ILE A 820 -9.49 -87.95 73.86
C ILE A 820 -8.99 -89.24 74.52
N LYS A 821 -9.85 -89.97 75.23
CA LYS A 821 -9.54 -91.30 75.78
C LYS A 821 -9.81 -92.39 74.73
N GLY A 822 -8.85 -93.28 74.52
CA GLY A 822 -9.06 -94.59 73.89
C GLY A 822 -7.90 -95.53 74.23
N SER A 823 -8.20 -96.75 74.68
CA SER A 823 -7.21 -97.82 74.89
C SER A 823 -6.87 -98.51 73.57
N GLU A 824 -5.68 -99.08 73.44
CA GLU A 824 -5.15 -99.66 72.18
C GLU A 824 -6.12 -100.67 71.52
N ASP A 825 -6.84 -101.48 72.30
CA ASP A 825 -7.84 -102.44 71.79
C ASP A 825 -9.02 -101.80 71.04
N ASP A 826 -9.41 -100.57 71.40
CA ASP A 826 -10.50 -99.85 70.75
C ASP A 826 -10.04 -99.18 69.45
N TRP A 827 -8.76 -98.81 69.37
CA TRP A 827 -8.14 -98.27 68.16
C TRP A 827 -7.87 -99.35 67.11
N GLU A 828 -7.45 -100.55 67.52
CA GLU A 828 -7.22 -101.66 66.58
C GLU A 828 -8.52 -102.15 65.91
N LYS A 829 -9.63 -102.22 66.64
CA LYS A 829 -10.95 -102.57 66.07
C LYS A 829 -11.48 -101.50 65.11
N ALA A 830 -11.15 -100.23 65.36
CA ALA A 830 -11.56 -99.11 64.51
C ALA A 830 -10.72 -98.97 63.22
N LEU A 831 -9.49 -99.50 63.19
CA LEU A 831 -8.58 -99.36 62.05
C LEU A 831 -8.65 -100.52 61.04
N HIS A 832 -9.15 -101.72 61.42
CA HIS A 832 -9.15 -102.89 60.52
C HIS A 832 -10.37 -103.06 59.60
N THR A 833 -11.37 -102.17 59.63
CA THR A 833 -12.46 -102.16 58.64
C THR A 833 -12.09 -101.22 57.47
N GLY A 834 -11.53 -101.80 56.41
CA GLY A 834 -11.01 -101.10 55.21
C GLY A 834 -12.02 -100.35 54.32
N ARG A 835 -13.12 -99.82 54.87
CA ARG A 835 -14.01 -98.86 54.17
C ARG A 835 -14.35 -97.71 55.12
N LYS A 836 -14.10 -96.48 54.63
CA LYS A 836 -14.21 -95.20 55.34
C LYS A 836 -15.58 -95.02 56.02
N THR A 837 -15.69 -95.36 57.30
CA THR A 837 -16.79 -94.95 58.18
C THR A 837 -16.27 -93.94 59.18
N LEU A 838 -16.97 -92.80 59.31
CA LEU A 838 -16.72 -91.76 60.32
C LEU A 838 -16.79 -92.38 61.73
N VAL A 839 -15.66 -92.41 62.44
CA VAL A 839 -15.59 -92.87 63.83
C VAL A 839 -15.70 -91.66 64.75
N SER A 840 -16.82 -91.53 65.46
CA SER A 840 -17.03 -90.46 66.45
C SER A 840 -16.69 -90.97 67.85
N ILE A 841 -15.58 -90.51 68.44
CA ILE A 841 -15.20 -90.80 69.83
C ILE A 841 -15.65 -89.64 70.71
N LYS A 842 -16.35 -89.93 71.81
CA LYS A 842 -16.97 -88.93 72.70
C LYS A 842 -15.91 -88.21 73.54
N SER A 843 -15.73 -86.90 73.36
CA SER A 843 -14.98 -86.04 74.28
C SER A 843 -15.86 -85.58 75.45
N ILE A 844 -15.26 -85.42 76.63
CA ILE A 844 -15.94 -85.12 77.90
C ILE A 844 -16.36 -83.65 77.90
N LYS A 845 -17.68 -83.40 77.80
CA LYS A 845 -18.27 -82.05 77.88
C LYS A 845 -18.23 -81.48 79.30
N LYS A 846 -17.84 -80.21 79.41
CA LYS A 846 -18.57 -79.18 80.18
C LYS A 846 -18.35 -77.80 79.53
N LYS A 847 -19.43 -77.25 78.96
CA LYS A 847 -19.56 -75.84 78.51
C LYS A 847 -19.86 -74.95 79.72
N PRO A 848 -19.37 -73.70 79.73
CA PRO A 848 -20.27 -72.58 80.01
C PRO A 848 -20.15 -71.42 79.01
N GLU A 849 -21.32 -71.06 78.48
CA GLU A 849 -21.91 -69.74 78.23
C GLU A 849 -21.12 -68.62 77.51
N GLU A 850 -21.62 -68.31 76.30
CA GLU A 850 -21.33 -67.11 75.50
C GLU A 850 -21.99 -65.87 76.14
N VAL A 851 -21.20 -64.86 76.46
CA VAL A 851 -21.66 -63.50 76.72
C VAL A 851 -21.19 -62.59 75.59
N GLU A 852 -22.13 -61.78 75.12
CA GLU A 852 -22.14 -60.91 73.95
C GLU A 852 -21.04 -59.84 73.92
N LEU A 853 -20.53 -59.55 72.71
CA LEU A 853 -19.89 -58.27 72.38
C LEU A 853 -20.40 -57.74 71.03
N PRO A 854 -20.53 -56.41 70.86
CA PRO A 854 -21.59 -55.79 70.07
C PRO A 854 -21.11 -55.21 68.73
N LYS A 855 -22.05 -55.03 67.80
CA LYS A 855 -21.88 -54.16 66.62
C LYS A 855 -21.98 -52.69 67.03
N PRO A 856 -21.27 -51.78 66.35
CA PRO A 856 -21.78 -50.43 66.14
C PRO A 856 -21.90 -50.03 64.66
N ASN A 857 -22.94 -49.21 64.46
CA ASN A 857 -23.40 -48.57 63.24
C ASN A 857 -22.51 -47.39 62.82
N HIS A 858 -22.49 -47.06 61.53
CA HIS A 858 -22.93 -45.77 60.97
C HIS A 858 -22.73 -45.80 59.44
N ASN A 859 -23.75 -45.94 58.59
CA ASN A 859 -24.77 -44.99 58.11
C ASN A 859 -24.30 -43.89 57.12
N VAL A 860 -25.10 -43.78 56.04
CA VAL A 860 -25.30 -42.66 55.08
C VAL A 860 -24.32 -42.62 53.89
N SER A 861 -24.56 -43.33 52.78
CA SER A 861 -25.52 -43.13 51.66
C SER A 861 -25.10 -42.08 50.61
N PHE A 862 -25.06 -42.45 49.32
CA PHE A 862 -26.04 -42.03 48.30
C PHE A 862 -25.70 -42.51 46.87
N LYS A 863 -26.65 -43.28 46.31
CA LYS A 863 -27.11 -43.37 44.90
C LYS A 863 -26.12 -43.64 43.75
N GLY A 864 -26.11 -44.92 43.34
CA GLY A 864 -25.95 -45.32 41.93
C GLY A 864 -27.33 -45.61 41.29
N LYS A 865 -27.64 -44.96 40.16
CA LYS A 865 -28.72 -45.37 39.24
C LYS A 865 -28.09 -45.86 37.95
N HIS A 866 -28.03 -47.19 37.78
CA HIS A 866 -28.00 -47.81 36.45
C HIS A 866 -29.44 -48.12 36.03
N LYS A 867 -29.81 -47.75 34.80
CA LYS A 867 -30.88 -48.41 34.06
C LYS A 867 -30.32 -48.87 32.72
N HIS A 868 -30.06 -50.17 32.61
CA HIS A 868 -30.04 -50.86 31.34
C HIS A 868 -31.48 -51.19 30.95
N GLY A 869 -31.84 -50.88 29.70
CA GLY A 869 -33.04 -51.36 29.05
C GLY A 869 -32.68 -51.87 27.66
N LYS A 870 -32.50 -53.18 27.53
CA LYS A 870 -32.73 -53.93 26.29
C LYS A 870 -33.78 -54.98 26.61
N LYS A 871 -34.93 -54.94 25.93
CA LYS A 871 -35.71 -56.15 25.61
C LYS A 871 -36.53 -55.93 24.35
N LYS A 872 -36.38 -56.90 23.46
CA LYS A 872 -37.19 -57.19 22.28
C LYS A 872 -38.65 -57.41 22.67
N ARG A 873 -39.58 -56.89 21.88
CA ARG A 873 -40.51 -57.63 21.01
C ARG A 873 -41.41 -56.65 20.27
#